data_AF-A0A8J2BPB4-F1
#
_entry.id   AF-A0A8J2BPB4-F1
#
_cell.length_a   1.000
_cell.length_b   1.000
_cell.length_c   1.000
_cell.angle_alpha   90.00
_cell.angle_beta   90.00
_cell.angle_gamma   90.00
#
_symmetry.space_group_name_H-M   'P 1'
#
loop_
_entity.id
_entity.type
_entity.pdbx_description
1 polymer ?
#
loop_
_entity_poly.entity_id
_entity_poly.type
_entity_poly.pdbx_seq_one_letter_code
_entity_poly.pdbx_strand_id
1 'polypeptide(L)'
;MEIVFRLSDGNCQHAQSLSSLRPTDTPKPMHWPAFYLPSGRRNLLVRAGVSLVLLSLLAWKIPWRTVWQVSQEVRGSWLVVAELLAGLQLLLGAWRWKKLLEVQRIFLSFRASFRITLLGQCFNLLLPGSSGGDIVRFVVVQSFRRRARLAVALSLIYDRLLGTIATGLSAPILAIFLPWKTIPLSTRPLWALALGTASLLGVAGLFLLFLPHSVRFRNDRCGHRRSPFWTRFWATLRRYRSCRKICWLGLGLSLLIQWGGILLYGALARGLGVGLPLLVLGVVISLATSLCSLPISIGGLGIREASLVFLLAPLGIAAPVALAFSLASFGVFAFWGTIGGILFLFPPRGPLPTHPKTRGKPVPASAPLVGEKSPTLALPPSPSCPGELPKERETGSFTNMGEATQAWEIGKKIVARLVKAGFTAYFAGGCVRDQLLGRFPKDIDIATDARPEEVQKLFPKTTGLEGKCFGVVRVLEEGHTFEVATFREDLGYEDGRRPVSVRFATAQADALRRDFTINGLFYDPLREKVIDFVGGQADLHNRLIRAIGDPRARFSEDHLRLLRAIRLAANLGFDIENATWLAIREQAAAIKNIAPERIREELDRIWTGPEPARGLRLLDESGLLVHILPEVAALHGVEQPPQYHPEGDVFEHVCLMLSHLRQAPLELTLACLFHDIGKPLTARRDENGRIRFNEHETVGARLTADILRRLRYSREITEKVSSIVANHMTFKDVPHMRLSTLKKLMARPTFALELELHRIDCLSSHGDLSIYEFLIQKQSELSQSEIEPPRLITGWDLQAMGIPAGKELGRILAEIREAQLEGKIKDRSQALALAKELVGKTGGPIQS
;
A
#
# COMPACT_ATOMS: atom_id res chain seq x y z
N MET A 1 35.32 -40.76 20.22
CA MET A 1 33.93 -41.26 20.25
C MET A 1 33.20 -40.40 21.29
N GLU A 2 32.02 -39.86 20.94
CA GLU A 2 31.19 -38.92 21.74
C GLU A 2 31.70 -37.48 21.97
N ILE A 3 31.83 -36.65 20.91
CA ILE A 3 31.51 -35.19 20.95
C ILE A 3 31.08 -34.76 19.53
N VAL A 4 29.97 -35.29 19.01
CA VAL A 4 29.35 -34.80 17.76
C VAL A 4 27.83 -35.01 17.85
N PHE A 5 27.11 -34.18 18.63
CA PHE A 5 25.66 -33.98 18.47
C PHE A 5 25.16 -32.88 19.44
N ARG A 6 25.61 -31.61 19.26
CA ARG A 6 24.95 -30.44 19.88
C ARG A 6 25.44 -29.09 19.32
N LEU A 7 25.47 -28.94 18.00
CA LEU A 7 25.62 -27.62 17.35
C LEU A 7 24.72 -27.55 16.11
N SER A 8 23.42 -27.74 16.32
CA SER A 8 22.36 -27.46 15.35
C SER A 8 21.34 -26.61 16.09
N ASP A 9 21.55 -25.29 16.13
CA ASP A 9 20.51 -24.25 16.21
C ASP A 9 21.13 -22.92 16.67
N GLY A 10 21.81 -22.23 15.75
CA GLY A 10 22.42 -20.95 16.08
C GLY A 10 22.97 -20.22 14.87
N ASN A 11 22.10 -19.50 14.15
CA ASN A 11 22.36 -18.14 13.64
C ASN A 11 21.31 -17.73 12.60
N CYS A 12 20.21 -17.17 13.09
CA CYS A 12 19.32 -16.29 12.34
C CYS A 12 18.78 -15.15 13.24
N GLN A 13 19.53 -14.72 14.26
CA GLN A 13 19.08 -13.77 15.28
C GLN A 13 19.46 -12.29 15.02
N HIS A 14 19.93 -11.93 13.82
CA HIS A 14 20.23 -10.51 13.47
C HIS A 14 19.41 -9.95 12.30
N ALA A 15 18.16 -10.41 12.17
CA ALA A 15 17.18 -9.85 11.23
C ALA A 15 15.89 -9.37 11.91
N GLN A 16 15.98 -8.83 13.14
CA GLN A 16 14.82 -8.45 13.96
C GLN A 16 14.42 -6.95 13.90
N SER A 17 15.01 -6.10 13.04
CA SER A 17 14.65 -4.66 12.98
C SER A 17 13.69 -4.26 11.85
N LEU A 18 13.00 -5.19 11.21
CA LEU A 18 11.95 -4.89 10.21
C LEU A 18 10.72 -5.80 10.39
N SER A 19 10.10 -5.73 11.56
CA SER A 19 8.88 -6.44 11.95
C SER A 19 7.57 -5.74 11.50
N SER A 20 7.59 -4.83 10.52
CA SER A 20 6.40 -4.14 10.02
C SER A 20 5.56 -4.93 8.99
N LEU A 21 5.73 -6.26 8.93
CA LEU A 21 4.80 -7.16 8.24
C LEU A 21 4.17 -8.07 9.30
N ARG A 22 2.95 -7.76 9.75
CA ARG A 22 2.18 -8.59 10.70
C ARG A 22 1.93 -10.00 10.13
N PRO A 23 1.96 -11.06 10.97
CA PRO A 23 1.56 -12.41 10.60
C PRO A 23 0.04 -12.60 10.80
N THR A 24 -0.82 -11.90 10.07
CA THR A 24 -2.29 -12.06 10.19
C THR A 24 -2.97 -12.28 8.84
N ASP A 25 -2.39 -13.16 8.03
CA ASP A 25 -3.10 -13.75 6.90
C ASP A 25 -3.17 -15.25 7.13
N THR A 26 -4.19 -15.70 7.88
CA THR A 26 -4.70 -17.05 7.66
C THR A 26 -4.92 -17.21 6.16
N PRO A 27 -4.36 -18.24 5.51
CA PRO A 27 -4.44 -18.33 4.06
C PRO A 27 -5.90 -18.46 3.63
N LYS A 28 -6.48 -17.36 3.11
CA LYS A 28 -7.75 -17.43 2.37
C LYS A 28 -7.56 -18.44 1.24
N PRO A 29 -8.53 -19.32 0.98
CA PRO A 29 -8.48 -20.23 -0.17
C PRO A 29 -8.20 -19.41 -1.44
N MET A 30 -7.11 -19.75 -2.13
CA MET A 30 -6.52 -18.90 -3.14
C MET A 30 -7.21 -19.17 -4.49
N HIS A 31 -8.33 -18.52 -4.76
CA HIS A 31 -9.09 -18.71 -6.03
C HIS A 31 -8.41 -17.98 -7.18
N TRP A 32 -8.29 -18.62 -8.35
CA TRP A 32 -7.68 -18.06 -9.57
C TRP A 32 -8.16 -16.61 -9.90
N PRO A 33 -7.31 -15.73 -10.49
CA PRO A 33 -7.56 -14.29 -10.72
C PRO A 33 -8.91 -13.91 -11.39
N ALA A 34 -9.30 -12.62 -11.42
CA ALA A 34 -10.49 -12.19 -12.17
C ALA A 34 -10.34 -12.20 -13.71
N PHE A 35 -9.12 -12.17 -14.27
CA PHE A 35 -8.86 -12.59 -15.67
C PHE A 35 -9.23 -14.06 -15.92
N TYR A 36 -9.51 -14.78 -14.82
CA TYR A 36 -9.92 -16.15 -14.69
C TYR A 36 -11.40 -16.30 -14.24
N LEU A 37 -12.25 -15.25 -14.17
CA LEU A 37 -13.65 -15.36 -13.69
C LEU A 37 -14.64 -14.47 -14.51
N PRO A 38 -15.95 -14.80 -14.69
CA PRO A 38 -16.79 -15.84 -14.07
C PRO A 38 -17.35 -16.88 -15.07
N SER A 39 -18.03 -17.90 -14.54
CA SER A 39 -18.79 -18.90 -15.31
C SER A 39 -19.86 -18.27 -16.20
N GLY A 40 -19.66 -18.33 -17.51
CA GLY A 40 -20.65 -17.96 -18.53
C GLY A 40 -20.17 -18.36 -19.94
N ARG A 41 -21.09 -18.84 -20.79
CA ARG A 41 -20.80 -19.33 -22.17
C ARG A 41 -20.01 -18.33 -23.02
N ARG A 42 -20.24 -17.02 -22.82
CA ARG A 42 -19.58 -15.93 -23.56
C ARG A 42 -18.07 -15.83 -23.28
N ASN A 43 -17.64 -16.06 -22.05
CA ASN A 43 -16.22 -16.03 -21.67
C ASN A 43 -15.48 -17.31 -22.08
N LEU A 44 -16.19 -18.44 -22.16
CA LEU A 44 -15.65 -19.67 -22.75
C LEU A 44 -15.34 -19.48 -24.24
N LEU A 45 -16.22 -18.80 -24.99
CA LEU A 45 -15.98 -18.47 -26.40
C LEU A 45 -14.81 -17.49 -26.59
N VAL A 46 -14.66 -16.48 -25.73
CA VAL A 46 -13.50 -15.58 -25.78
C VAL A 46 -12.21 -16.31 -25.44
N ARG A 47 -12.20 -17.18 -24.42
CA ARG A 47 -11.03 -18.01 -24.09
C ARG A 47 -10.72 -19.00 -25.21
N ALA A 48 -11.73 -19.68 -25.75
CA ALA A 48 -11.57 -20.57 -26.88
C ALA A 48 -11.00 -19.81 -28.08
N GLY A 49 -11.52 -18.62 -28.39
CA GLY A 49 -11.02 -17.76 -29.48
C GLY A 49 -9.57 -17.31 -29.27
N VAL A 50 -9.23 -16.80 -28.08
CA VAL A 50 -7.84 -16.41 -27.74
C VAL A 50 -6.92 -17.62 -27.77
N SER A 51 -7.32 -18.75 -27.20
CA SER A 51 -6.53 -19.98 -27.25
C SER A 51 -6.41 -20.55 -28.66
N LEU A 52 -7.44 -20.45 -29.50
CA LEU A 52 -7.38 -20.85 -30.91
C LEU A 52 -6.37 -19.98 -31.65
N VAL A 53 -6.44 -18.66 -31.48
CA VAL A 53 -5.46 -17.71 -32.05
C VAL A 53 -4.04 -18.01 -31.56
N LEU A 54 -3.84 -18.27 -30.27
CA LEU A 54 -2.52 -18.58 -29.71
C LEU A 54 -1.98 -19.92 -30.22
N LEU A 55 -2.81 -20.96 -30.31
CA LEU A 55 -2.42 -22.26 -30.85
C LEU A 55 -2.18 -22.20 -32.36
N SER A 56 -2.96 -21.41 -33.11
CA SER A 56 -2.75 -21.15 -34.54
C SER A 56 -1.47 -20.36 -34.80
N LEU A 57 -1.16 -19.36 -33.97
CA LEU A 57 0.11 -18.62 -34.04
C LEU A 57 1.32 -19.51 -33.70
N LEU A 58 1.18 -20.38 -32.70
CA LEU A 58 2.22 -21.36 -32.37
C LEU A 58 2.42 -22.36 -33.52
N ALA A 59 1.33 -22.88 -34.09
CA ALA A 59 1.38 -23.79 -35.22
C ALA A 59 1.97 -23.12 -36.48
N TRP A 60 1.67 -21.85 -36.74
CA TRP A 60 2.23 -21.13 -37.88
C TRP A 60 3.75 -20.91 -37.76
N LYS A 61 4.27 -20.75 -36.55
CA LYS A 61 5.70 -20.51 -36.30
C LYS A 61 6.58 -21.76 -36.35
N ILE A 62 6.00 -22.95 -36.24
CA ILE A 62 6.76 -24.19 -36.21
C ILE A 62 7.06 -24.64 -37.64
N PRO A 63 8.34 -24.86 -38.02
CA PRO A 63 8.69 -25.41 -39.33
C PRO A 63 8.37 -26.91 -39.35
N TRP A 64 7.08 -27.25 -39.47
CA TRP A 64 6.57 -28.62 -39.32
C TRP A 64 7.26 -29.64 -40.21
N ARG A 65 7.62 -29.26 -41.44
CA ARG A 65 8.35 -30.14 -42.36
C ARG A 65 9.72 -30.53 -41.82
N THR A 66 10.47 -29.57 -41.29
CA THR A 66 11.79 -29.78 -40.71
C THR A 66 11.69 -30.54 -39.38
N VAL A 67 10.71 -30.20 -38.53
CA VAL A 67 10.45 -30.93 -37.27
C VAL A 67 10.08 -32.38 -37.56
N TRP A 68 9.25 -32.63 -38.57
CA TRP A 68 8.87 -33.98 -38.99
C TRP A 68 10.08 -34.78 -39.49
N GLN A 69 10.90 -34.21 -40.37
CA GLN A 69 12.13 -34.85 -40.87
C GLN A 69 13.10 -35.18 -39.72
N VAL A 70 13.37 -34.22 -38.83
CA VAL A 70 14.24 -34.45 -37.66
C VAL A 70 13.63 -35.50 -36.72
N SER A 71 12.31 -35.51 -36.52
CA SER A 71 11.65 -36.49 -35.65
C SER A 71 11.72 -37.93 -36.18
N GLN A 72 11.85 -38.11 -37.49
CA GLN A 72 12.05 -39.43 -38.11
C GLN A 72 13.48 -39.95 -37.89
N GLU A 73 14.45 -39.07 -37.70
CA GLU A 73 15.86 -39.41 -37.48
C GLU A 73 16.21 -39.62 -35.99
N VAL A 74 15.42 -39.04 -35.08
CA VAL A 74 15.64 -39.17 -33.62
C VAL A 74 15.19 -40.54 -33.12
N ARG A 75 16.09 -41.26 -32.46
CA ARG A 75 15.72 -42.47 -31.70
C ARG A 75 14.75 -42.12 -30.56
N GLY A 76 13.51 -42.59 -30.65
CA GLY A 76 12.43 -42.24 -29.71
C GLY A 76 12.73 -42.50 -28.22
N SER A 77 13.56 -43.49 -27.90
CA SER A 77 13.96 -43.78 -26.50
C SER A 77 14.74 -42.62 -25.85
N TRP A 78 15.61 -41.96 -26.60
CA TRP A 78 16.36 -40.80 -26.12
C TRP A 78 15.51 -39.54 -26.03
N LEU A 79 14.47 -39.42 -26.87
CA LEU A 79 13.48 -38.34 -26.77
C LEU A 79 12.68 -38.46 -25.46
N VAL A 80 12.27 -39.67 -25.08
CA VAL A 80 11.61 -39.91 -23.77
C VAL A 80 12.51 -39.51 -22.61
N VAL A 81 13.80 -39.85 -22.66
CA VAL A 81 14.77 -39.42 -21.63
C VAL A 81 14.87 -37.89 -21.57
N ALA A 82 14.92 -37.21 -22.72
CA ALA A 82 14.94 -35.75 -22.79
C ALA A 82 13.67 -35.12 -22.19
N GLU A 83 12.50 -35.70 -22.43
CA GLU A 83 11.22 -35.25 -21.86
C GLU A 83 11.15 -35.43 -20.34
N LEU A 84 11.63 -36.55 -19.82
CA LEU A 84 11.70 -36.80 -18.38
C LEU A 84 12.65 -35.80 -17.68
N LEU A 85 13.80 -35.51 -18.30
CA LEU A 85 14.74 -34.51 -17.80
C LEU A 85 14.15 -33.09 -17.85
N ALA A 86 13.38 -32.76 -18.89
CA ALA A 86 12.66 -31.48 -18.98
C ALA A 86 11.59 -31.36 -17.87
N GLY A 87 10.80 -32.41 -17.65
CA GLY A 87 9.82 -32.45 -16.57
C GLY A 87 10.46 -32.28 -15.19
N LEU A 88 11.59 -32.96 -14.93
CA LEU A 88 12.36 -32.81 -13.70
C LEU A 88 12.85 -31.37 -13.51
N GLN A 89 13.35 -30.72 -14.56
CA GLN A 89 13.76 -29.31 -14.50
C GLN A 89 12.60 -28.38 -14.13
N LEU A 90 11.40 -28.62 -14.68
CA LEU A 90 10.20 -27.85 -14.33
C LEU A 90 9.78 -28.04 -12.88
N LEU A 91 9.89 -29.26 -12.35
CA LEU A 91 9.63 -29.57 -10.93
C LEU A 91 10.63 -28.85 -10.02
N LEU A 92 11.92 -28.91 -10.34
CA LEU A 92 12.98 -28.22 -9.60
C LEU A 92 12.80 -26.70 -9.66
N GLY A 93 12.47 -26.14 -10.82
CA GLY A 93 12.19 -24.71 -10.99
C GLY A 93 10.97 -24.25 -10.18
N ALA A 94 9.89 -25.04 -10.18
CA ALA A 94 8.71 -24.78 -9.36
C ALA A 94 9.02 -24.85 -7.85
N TRP A 95 9.90 -25.77 -7.43
CA TRP A 95 10.33 -25.87 -6.04
C TRP A 95 11.21 -24.69 -5.63
N ARG A 96 12.19 -24.33 -6.48
CA ARG A 96 13.07 -23.17 -6.29
C ARG A 96 12.26 -21.90 -6.09
N TRP A 97 11.30 -21.63 -6.99
CA TRP A 97 10.48 -20.43 -6.88
C TRP A 97 9.54 -20.44 -5.67
N LYS A 98 8.97 -21.60 -5.32
CA LYS A 98 8.19 -21.76 -4.07
C LYS A 98 9.02 -21.33 -2.86
N LYS A 99 10.28 -21.77 -2.78
CA LYS A 99 11.19 -21.40 -1.69
C LYS A 99 11.53 -19.91 -1.67
N LEU A 100 11.67 -19.27 -2.84
CA LEU A 100 11.86 -17.82 -2.92
C LEU A 100 10.61 -17.05 -2.47
N LEU A 101 9.42 -17.49 -2.85
CA LEU A 101 8.15 -16.89 -2.39
C LEU A 101 7.97 -17.02 -0.86
N GLU A 102 8.40 -18.12 -0.26
CA GLU A 102 8.37 -18.33 1.21
C GLU A 102 9.19 -17.27 1.96
N VAL A 103 10.32 -16.79 1.40
CA VAL A 103 11.11 -15.68 1.99
C VAL A 103 10.26 -14.42 2.10
N GLN A 104 9.37 -14.19 1.13
CA GLN A 104 8.45 -13.06 1.10
C GLN A 104 7.15 -13.31 1.88
N ARG A 105 7.06 -14.43 2.62
CA ARG A 105 5.84 -14.90 3.31
C ARG A 105 4.65 -15.13 2.36
N ILE A 106 4.94 -15.55 1.13
CA ILE A 106 3.94 -16.00 0.17
C ILE A 106 4.00 -17.52 0.10
N PHE A 107 3.01 -18.19 0.68
CA PHE A 107 2.98 -19.65 0.79
C PHE A 107 2.10 -20.27 -0.28
N LEU A 108 2.72 -20.94 -1.25
CA LEU A 108 2.04 -21.77 -2.26
C LEU A 108 2.28 -23.24 -1.96
N SER A 109 1.31 -24.12 -2.18
CA SER A 109 1.64 -25.56 -2.28
C SER A 109 2.56 -25.81 -3.46
N PHE A 110 3.33 -26.91 -3.40
CA PHE A 110 4.17 -27.32 -4.52
C PHE A 110 3.35 -27.54 -5.79
N ARG A 111 2.18 -28.19 -5.68
CA ARG A 111 1.26 -28.40 -6.80
C ARG A 111 0.79 -27.08 -7.44
N ALA A 112 0.50 -26.07 -6.63
CA ALA A 112 0.14 -24.74 -7.12
C ALA A 112 1.31 -24.06 -7.86
N SER A 113 2.50 -24.06 -7.25
CA SER A 113 3.72 -23.51 -7.88
C SER A 113 4.00 -24.19 -9.23
N PHE A 114 3.92 -25.52 -9.28
CA PHE A 114 4.17 -26.30 -10.49
C PHE A 114 3.16 -26.01 -11.60
N ARG A 115 1.86 -25.91 -11.30
CA ARG A 115 0.84 -25.50 -12.27
C ARG A 115 1.09 -24.11 -12.84
N ILE A 116 1.50 -23.16 -11.99
CA ILE A 116 1.82 -21.80 -12.45
C ILE A 116 3.09 -21.82 -13.31
N THR A 117 4.09 -22.65 -12.99
CA THR A 117 5.28 -22.83 -13.82
C THR A 117 4.94 -23.40 -15.20
N LEU A 118 4.08 -24.42 -15.28
CA LEU A 118 3.60 -24.97 -16.56
C LEU A 118 2.86 -23.92 -17.40
N LEU A 119 2.00 -23.13 -16.76
CA LEU A 119 1.33 -22.01 -17.43
C LEU A 119 2.34 -20.99 -17.95
N GLY A 120 3.38 -20.66 -17.17
CA GLY A 120 4.47 -19.79 -17.60
C GLY A 120 5.20 -20.33 -18.83
N GLN A 121 5.40 -21.65 -18.93
CA GLN A 121 6.03 -22.26 -20.11
C GLN A 121 5.21 -22.07 -21.39
N CYS A 122 3.88 -22.18 -21.31
CA CYS A 122 3.01 -21.89 -22.44
C CYS A 122 3.23 -20.46 -22.97
N PHE A 123 3.26 -19.47 -22.07
CA PHE A 123 3.41 -18.06 -22.46
C PHE A 123 4.84 -17.70 -22.92
N ASN A 124 5.86 -18.44 -22.47
CA ASN A 124 7.22 -18.29 -23.01
C ASN A 124 7.33 -18.70 -24.49
N LEU A 125 6.44 -19.56 -24.98
CA LEU A 125 6.38 -19.94 -26.40
C LEU A 125 5.68 -18.88 -27.27
N LEU A 126 4.87 -18.01 -26.66
CA LEU A 126 3.93 -17.12 -27.35
C LEU A 126 4.36 -15.64 -27.29
N LEU A 127 5.00 -15.21 -26.21
CA LEU A 127 5.38 -13.81 -25.98
C LEU A 127 6.86 -13.53 -26.27
N PRO A 128 7.22 -12.28 -26.62
CA PRO A 128 8.61 -11.87 -26.77
C PRO A 128 9.44 -12.04 -25.48
N GLY A 129 10.66 -12.59 -25.59
CA GLY A 129 11.51 -12.90 -24.45
C GLY A 129 11.15 -14.20 -23.73
N SER A 130 12.02 -14.61 -22.81
CA SER A 130 11.68 -15.51 -21.69
C SER A 130 10.84 -14.83 -20.60
N SER A 131 10.34 -13.62 -20.88
CA SER A 131 9.59 -12.77 -19.94
C SER A 131 8.09 -13.00 -19.92
N GLY A 132 7.54 -13.67 -20.94
CA GLY A 132 6.13 -13.99 -20.99
C GLY A 132 5.65 -14.82 -19.80
N GLY A 133 6.39 -15.88 -19.47
CA GLY A 133 6.07 -16.76 -18.35
C GLY A 133 6.19 -16.08 -16.99
N ASP A 134 7.13 -15.15 -16.83
CA ASP A 134 7.29 -14.39 -15.59
C ASP A 134 6.20 -13.34 -15.42
N ILE A 135 5.72 -12.72 -16.51
CA ILE A 135 4.54 -11.85 -16.48
C ILE A 135 3.33 -12.64 -15.99
N VAL A 136 3.13 -13.86 -16.47
CA VAL A 136 2.01 -14.70 -16.02
C VAL A 136 2.16 -15.13 -14.56
N ARG A 137 3.35 -15.58 -14.14
CA ARG A 137 3.66 -15.88 -12.74
C ARG A 137 3.38 -14.67 -11.84
N PHE A 138 3.78 -13.48 -12.27
CA PHE A 138 3.51 -12.22 -11.58
C PHE A 138 2.01 -11.93 -11.51
N VAL A 139 1.31 -11.96 -12.64
CA VAL A 139 -0.13 -11.65 -12.74
C VAL A 139 -0.96 -12.60 -11.90
N VAL A 140 -0.65 -13.90 -11.96
CA VAL A 140 -1.35 -14.93 -11.19
C VAL A 140 -1.13 -14.69 -9.70
N VAL A 141 0.12 -14.59 -9.23
CA VAL A 141 0.40 -14.47 -7.79
C VAL A 141 -0.01 -13.09 -7.22
N GLN A 142 0.14 -12.00 -7.97
CA GLN A 142 -0.26 -10.65 -7.52
C GLN A 142 -1.78 -10.53 -7.36
N SER A 143 -2.55 -11.29 -8.15
CA SER A 143 -4.01 -11.23 -8.10
C SER A 143 -4.55 -11.65 -6.73
N PHE A 144 -3.80 -12.52 -6.03
CA PHE A 144 -4.15 -12.99 -4.69
C PHE A 144 -3.69 -12.02 -3.59
N ARG A 145 -2.65 -11.22 -3.85
CA ARG A 145 -2.09 -10.26 -2.88
C ARG A 145 -1.68 -8.94 -3.54
N ARG A 146 -2.66 -8.07 -3.80
CA ARG A 146 -2.45 -6.74 -4.40
C ARG A 146 -1.41 -5.87 -3.67
N ARG A 147 -1.25 -6.05 -2.35
CA ARG A 147 -0.24 -5.35 -1.53
C ARG A 147 1.18 -5.94 -1.64
N ALA A 148 1.34 -7.12 -2.24
CA ALA A 148 2.63 -7.82 -2.37
C ALA A 148 3.26 -7.74 -3.79
N ARG A 149 2.76 -6.85 -4.67
CA ARG A 149 3.27 -6.69 -6.06
C ARG A 149 4.79 -6.62 -6.13
N LEU A 150 5.40 -5.74 -5.33
CA LEU A 150 6.85 -5.57 -5.32
C LEU A 150 7.58 -6.85 -4.84
N ALA A 151 7.03 -7.56 -3.86
CA ALA A 151 7.62 -8.80 -3.34
C ALA A 151 7.57 -9.95 -4.37
N VAL A 152 6.47 -10.07 -5.10
CA VAL A 152 6.32 -11.05 -6.19
C VAL A 152 7.28 -10.71 -7.34
N ALA A 153 7.30 -9.45 -7.79
CA ALA A 153 8.22 -8.99 -8.84
C ALA A 153 9.69 -9.27 -8.45
N LEU A 154 10.06 -8.98 -7.20
CA LEU A 154 11.43 -9.24 -6.73
C LEU A 154 11.74 -10.72 -6.60
N SER A 155 10.77 -11.58 -6.24
CA SER A 155 10.98 -13.04 -6.27
C SER A 155 11.35 -13.56 -7.66
N LEU A 156 10.75 -12.98 -8.71
CA LEU A 156 11.03 -13.34 -10.10
C LEU A 156 12.39 -12.81 -10.57
N ILE A 157 12.74 -11.58 -10.16
CA ILE A 157 14.08 -11.03 -10.41
C ILE A 157 15.15 -11.90 -9.74
N TYR A 158 14.93 -12.35 -8.50
CA TYR A 158 15.83 -13.26 -7.80
C TYR A 158 15.88 -14.65 -8.45
N ASP A 159 14.74 -15.19 -8.89
CA ASP A 159 14.67 -16.47 -9.60
C ASP A 159 15.52 -16.44 -10.88
N ARG A 160 15.46 -15.33 -11.63
CA ARG A 160 16.32 -15.08 -12.80
C ARG A 160 17.79 -14.93 -12.44
N LEU A 161 18.10 -14.10 -11.44
CA LEU A 161 19.46 -13.85 -10.99
C LEU A 161 20.17 -15.17 -10.61
N LEU A 162 19.49 -16.04 -9.86
CA LEU A 162 20.02 -17.36 -9.50
C LEU A 162 20.25 -18.26 -10.71
N GLY A 163 19.39 -18.16 -11.74
CA GLY A 163 19.57 -18.85 -13.02
C GLY A 163 20.80 -18.33 -13.78
N THR A 164 20.92 -17.01 -13.92
CA THR A 164 22.06 -16.36 -14.61
C THR A 164 23.39 -16.65 -13.93
N ILE A 165 23.43 -16.70 -12.58
CA ILE A 165 24.63 -17.10 -11.85
C ILE A 165 25.00 -18.54 -12.18
N ALA A 166 24.03 -19.46 -12.11
CA ALA A 166 24.28 -20.86 -12.39
C ALA A 166 24.76 -21.09 -13.84
N THR A 167 24.15 -20.43 -14.83
CA THR A 167 24.56 -20.56 -16.24
C THR A 167 25.93 -19.93 -16.50
N GLY A 168 26.16 -18.72 -15.95
CA GLY A 168 27.42 -17.98 -16.12
C GLY A 168 28.63 -18.66 -15.49
N LEU A 169 28.44 -19.38 -14.36
CA LEU A 169 29.52 -20.13 -13.70
C LEU A 169 29.70 -21.55 -14.28
N SER A 170 28.65 -22.17 -14.83
CA SER A 170 28.75 -23.55 -15.33
C SER A 170 29.71 -23.68 -16.52
N ALA A 171 29.68 -22.73 -17.47
CA ALA A 171 30.57 -22.76 -18.64
C ALA A 171 32.08 -22.74 -18.26
N PRO A 172 32.58 -21.78 -17.46
CA PRO A 172 33.99 -21.74 -17.08
C PRO A 172 34.40 -22.93 -16.20
N ILE A 173 33.54 -23.40 -15.28
CA ILE A 173 33.84 -24.57 -14.45
C ILE A 173 34.05 -25.82 -15.31
N LEU A 174 33.16 -26.05 -16.29
CA LEU A 174 33.28 -27.19 -17.21
C LEU A 174 34.47 -27.03 -18.17
N ALA A 175 34.80 -25.80 -18.56
CA ALA A 175 35.92 -25.51 -19.45
C ALA A 175 37.30 -25.84 -18.85
N ILE A 176 37.44 -25.89 -17.52
CA ILE A 176 38.68 -26.33 -16.83
C ILE A 176 39.04 -27.77 -17.21
N PHE A 177 38.03 -28.63 -17.34
CA PHE A 177 38.22 -30.05 -17.64
C PHE A 177 38.22 -30.33 -19.15
N LEU A 178 37.99 -29.30 -19.98
CA LEU A 178 37.84 -29.48 -21.41
C LEU A 178 39.20 -29.82 -22.04
N PRO A 179 39.28 -30.85 -22.90
CA PRO A 179 40.52 -31.15 -23.62
C PRO A 179 40.75 -30.09 -24.70
N TRP A 180 41.34 -28.94 -24.35
CA TRP A 180 41.56 -27.78 -25.24
C TRP A 180 42.28 -28.09 -26.56
N LYS A 181 42.97 -29.23 -26.65
CA LYS A 181 43.55 -29.77 -27.88
C LYS A 181 42.50 -30.07 -28.96
N THR A 182 41.25 -30.35 -28.60
CA THR A 182 40.15 -30.64 -29.54
C THR A 182 39.51 -29.37 -30.13
N ILE A 183 39.82 -28.18 -29.59
CA ILE A 183 39.33 -26.90 -30.13
C ILE A 183 40.38 -26.30 -31.07
N PRO A 184 40.04 -25.97 -32.32
CA PRO A 184 40.95 -25.37 -33.28
C PRO A 184 41.61 -24.10 -32.73
N LEU A 185 42.92 -23.96 -32.91
CA LEU A 185 43.72 -22.83 -32.39
C LEU A 185 43.15 -21.48 -32.83
N SER A 186 42.66 -21.38 -34.07
CA SER A 186 42.04 -20.18 -34.65
C SER A 186 40.78 -19.70 -33.93
N THR A 187 40.07 -20.59 -33.23
CA THR A 187 38.80 -20.26 -32.56
C THR A 187 38.97 -20.02 -31.05
N ARG A 188 40.11 -20.41 -30.46
CA ARG A 188 40.35 -20.28 -29.01
C ARG A 188 40.15 -18.86 -28.45
N PRO A 189 40.51 -17.75 -29.14
CA PRO A 189 40.22 -16.40 -28.65
C PRO A 189 38.72 -16.12 -28.50
N LEU A 190 37.89 -16.64 -29.41
CA LEU A 190 36.43 -16.49 -29.34
C LEU A 190 35.84 -17.28 -28.16
N TRP A 191 36.34 -18.50 -27.92
CA TRP A 191 35.96 -19.29 -26.75
C TRP A 191 36.40 -18.62 -25.45
N ALA A 192 37.60 -18.04 -25.40
CA ALA A 192 38.08 -17.30 -24.24
C ALA A 192 37.21 -16.07 -23.96
N LEU A 193 36.80 -15.33 -24.99
CA LEU A 193 35.87 -14.19 -24.86
C LEU A 193 34.48 -14.64 -24.36
N ALA A 194 33.94 -15.73 -24.91
CA ALA A 194 32.65 -16.28 -24.51
C ALA A 194 32.67 -16.78 -23.04
N LEU A 195 33.75 -17.44 -22.62
CA LEU A 195 33.93 -17.88 -21.23
C LEU A 195 34.18 -16.71 -20.28
N GLY A 196 34.94 -15.69 -20.71
CA GLY A 196 35.19 -14.49 -19.92
C GLY A 196 33.91 -13.69 -19.69
N THR A 197 33.08 -13.53 -20.72
CA THR A 197 31.77 -12.86 -20.60
C THR A 197 30.80 -13.64 -19.72
N ALA A 198 30.71 -14.97 -19.87
CA ALA A 198 29.91 -15.82 -18.99
C ALA A 198 30.39 -15.73 -17.52
N SER A 199 31.71 -15.77 -17.29
CA SER A 199 32.31 -15.61 -15.96
C SER A 199 31.98 -14.25 -15.36
N LEU A 200 32.07 -13.17 -16.14
CA LEU A 200 31.72 -11.82 -15.69
C LEU A 200 30.26 -11.74 -15.26
N LEU A 201 29.33 -12.31 -16.04
CA LEU A 201 27.91 -12.35 -15.69
C LEU A 201 27.66 -13.18 -14.42
N GLY A 202 28.31 -14.34 -14.29
CA GLY A 202 28.22 -15.20 -13.10
C GLY A 202 28.75 -14.53 -11.83
N VAL A 203 29.94 -13.92 -11.92
CA VAL A 203 30.60 -13.21 -10.81
C VAL A 203 29.85 -11.93 -10.44
N ALA A 204 29.39 -11.14 -11.42
CA ALA A 204 28.56 -9.97 -11.17
C ALA A 204 27.24 -10.37 -10.48
N GLY A 205 26.65 -11.48 -10.89
CA GLY A 205 25.46 -12.03 -10.23
C GLY A 205 25.75 -12.46 -8.78
N LEU A 206 26.85 -13.18 -8.53
CA LEU A 206 27.28 -13.54 -7.17
C LEU A 206 27.53 -12.31 -6.31
N PHE A 207 28.18 -11.29 -6.86
CA PHE A 207 28.42 -10.02 -6.19
C PHE A 207 27.11 -9.33 -5.80
N LEU A 208 26.13 -9.27 -6.70
CA LEU A 208 24.79 -8.77 -6.40
C LEU A 208 24.06 -9.60 -5.32
N LEU A 209 24.31 -10.90 -5.27
CA LEU A 209 23.67 -11.82 -4.32
C LEU A 209 24.30 -11.76 -2.92
N PHE A 210 25.62 -11.60 -2.83
CA PHE A 210 26.40 -11.68 -1.58
C PHE A 210 27.05 -10.37 -1.12
N LEU A 211 26.73 -9.24 -1.75
CA LEU A 211 27.22 -7.92 -1.36
C LEU A 211 27.10 -7.69 0.17
N PRO A 212 28.18 -7.26 0.87
CA PRO A 212 28.13 -6.98 2.30
C PRO A 212 27.06 -5.95 2.63
N HIS A 213 26.39 -6.10 3.79
CA HIS A 213 25.39 -5.12 4.27
C HIS A 213 25.97 -3.71 4.47
N SER A 214 27.29 -3.61 4.64
CA SER A 214 28.06 -2.37 4.81
C SER A 214 28.23 -1.57 3.51
N VAL A 215 28.01 -2.17 2.33
CA VAL A 215 28.02 -1.43 1.06
C VAL A 215 26.71 -0.65 0.95
N ARG A 216 26.64 0.47 1.69
CA ARG A 216 25.71 1.56 1.39
C ARG A 216 26.10 2.06 0.01
N PHE A 217 25.23 1.87 -0.99
CA PHE A 217 25.29 2.72 -2.18
C PHE A 217 25.17 4.16 -1.69
N ARG A 218 26.30 4.84 -1.56
CA ARG A 218 26.42 6.25 -1.18
C ARG A 218 25.97 7.08 -2.38
N ASN A 219 24.67 7.01 -2.64
CA ASN A 219 24.01 7.73 -3.72
C ASN A 219 23.58 9.15 -3.27
N ASP A 220 24.30 9.69 -2.28
CA ASP A 220 24.00 10.98 -1.65
C ASP A 220 24.63 12.16 -2.43
N ARG A 221 25.27 11.91 -3.58
CA ARG A 221 25.80 12.97 -4.47
C ARG A 221 24.80 13.44 -5.54
N CYS A 222 23.66 12.77 -5.72
CA CYS A 222 22.59 13.26 -6.58
C CYS A 222 21.38 13.62 -5.72
N GLY A 223 21.21 14.92 -5.43
CA GLY A 223 20.15 15.49 -4.61
C GLY A 223 18.74 15.35 -5.22
N HIS A 224 18.23 14.12 -5.32
CA HIS A 224 16.86 13.85 -5.76
C HIS A 224 16.17 12.82 -4.84
N ARG A 225 14.93 13.17 -4.46
CA ARG A 225 13.85 12.31 -3.93
C ARG A 225 14.18 10.81 -3.98
N ARG A 226 14.45 10.16 -2.84
CA ARG A 226 14.40 8.70 -2.78
C ARG A 226 12.94 8.25 -2.91
N SER A 227 12.54 7.89 -4.14
CA SER A 227 11.24 7.30 -4.41
C SER A 227 10.98 6.14 -3.42
N PRO A 228 9.78 6.05 -2.81
CA PRO A 228 9.39 4.94 -1.92
C PRO A 228 9.60 3.56 -2.54
N PHE A 229 9.65 3.49 -3.87
CA PHE A 229 10.01 2.29 -4.62
C PHE A 229 11.41 1.78 -4.27
N TRP A 230 12.44 2.64 -4.32
CA TRP A 230 13.82 2.24 -4.07
C TRP A 230 14.03 1.80 -2.63
N THR A 231 13.42 2.48 -1.66
CA THR A 231 13.51 2.08 -0.25
C THR A 231 12.91 0.70 -0.01
N ARG A 232 11.74 0.40 -0.60
CA ARG A 232 11.10 -0.93 -0.51
C ARG A 232 11.86 -2.00 -1.32
N PHE A 233 12.42 -1.63 -2.47
CA PHE A 233 13.26 -2.48 -3.31
C PHE A 233 14.48 -2.96 -2.52
N TRP A 234 15.23 -2.04 -1.92
CA TRP A 234 16.41 -2.35 -1.10
C TRP A 234 16.05 -3.11 0.17
N ALA A 235 14.93 -2.81 0.83
CA ALA A 235 14.46 -3.55 2.00
C ALA A 235 14.13 -5.02 1.67
N THR A 236 13.51 -5.26 0.52
CA THR A 236 13.15 -6.60 0.08
C THR A 236 14.38 -7.40 -0.38
N LEU A 237 15.34 -6.73 -1.05
CA LEU A 237 16.65 -7.29 -1.41
C LEU A 237 17.44 -7.73 -0.16
N ARG A 238 17.45 -6.90 0.90
CA ARG A 238 18.07 -7.24 2.20
C ARG A 238 17.49 -8.51 2.81
N ARG A 239 16.19 -8.77 2.64
CA ARG A 239 15.50 -9.96 3.18
C ARG A 239 15.96 -11.26 2.55
N TYR A 240 16.22 -11.29 1.24
CA TYR A 240 16.82 -12.46 0.60
C TYR A 240 18.27 -12.64 1.05
N ARG A 241 19.03 -11.54 1.15
CA ARG A 241 20.43 -11.57 1.62
C ARG A 241 20.58 -12.06 3.07
N SER A 242 19.60 -11.78 3.94
CA SER A 242 19.62 -12.27 5.32
C SER A 242 19.27 -13.77 5.42
N CYS A 243 18.57 -14.34 4.43
CA CYS A 243 18.22 -15.76 4.37
C CYS A 243 19.24 -16.59 3.57
N ARG A 244 20.52 -16.57 3.96
CA ARG A 244 21.63 -17.24 3.23
C ARG A 244 21.37 -18.71 2.90
N LYS A 245 20.71 -19.47 3.79
CA LYS A 245 20.36 -20.89 3.56
C LYS A 245 19.47 -21.08 2.33
N ILE A 246 18.48 -20.20 2.14
CA ILE A 246 17.55 -20.28 1.00
C ILE A 246 18.23 -19.81 -0.29
N CYS A 247 19.13 -18.83 -0.21
CA CYS A 247 19.96 -18.41 -1.33
C CYS A 247 20.88 -19.54 -1.83
N TRP A 248 21.56 -20.25 -0.91
CA TRP A 248 22.40 -21.40 -1.27
C TRP A 248 21.58 -22.57 -1.80
N LEU A 249 20.42 -22.88 -1.19
CA LEU A 249 19.49 -23.88 -1.72
C LEU A 249 19.03 -23.49 -3.13
N GLY A 250 18.68 -22.22 -3.33
CA GLY A 250 18.25 -21.69 -4.63
C GLY A 250 19.34 -21.80 -5.70
N LEU A 251 20.60 -21.49 -5.35
CA LEU A 251 21.74 -21.64 -6.24
C LEU A 251 22.02 -23.12 -6.57
N GLY A 252 21.96 -24.00 -5.56
CA GLY A 252 22.11 -25.45 -5.77
C GLY A 252 21.04 -26.01 -6.70
N LEU A 253 19.77 -25.62 -6.50
CA LEU A 253 18.68 -25.98 -7.41
C LEU A 253 18.89 -25.42 -8.83
N SER A 254 19.40 -24.20 -8.96
CA SER A 254 19.74 -23.63 -10.28
C SER A 254 20.85 -24.39 -10.99
N LEU A 255 21.89 -24.84 -10.28
CA LEU A 255 22.96 -25.67 -10.84
C LEU A 255 22.43 -27.05 -11.27
N LEU A 256 21.57 -27.67 -10.45
CA LEU A 256 20.91 -28.93 -10.83
C LEU A 256 20.03 -28.78 -12.07
N ILE A 257 19.29 -27.68 -12.18
CA ILE A 257 18.51 -27.36 -13.39
C ILE A 257 19.45 -27.21 -14.60
N GLN A 258 20.56 -26.48 -14.44
CA GLN A 258 21.53 -26.28 -15.51
C GLN A 258 22.16 -27.60 -15.98
N TRP A 259 22.61 -28.44 -15.05
CA TRP A 259 23.20 -29.74 -15.37
C TRP A 259 22.18 -30.72 -15.93
N GLY A 260 20.94 -30.69 -15.44
CA GLY A 260 19.81 -31.40 -16.04
C GLY A 260 19.58 -30.97 -17.50
N GLY A 261 19.74 -29.67 -17.80
CA GLY A 261 19.72 -29.14 -19.17
C GLY A 261 20.83 -29.73 -20.04
N ILE A 262 22.06 -29.81 -19.52
CA ILE A 262 23.20 -30.44 -20.22
C ILE A 262 22.92 -31.91 -20.51
N LEU A 263 22.36 -32.66 -19.55
CA LEU A 263 21.98 -34.06 -19.72
C LEU A 263 20.85 -34.22 -20.75
N LEU A 264 19.86 -33.31 -20.76
CA LEU A 264 18.78 -33.28 -21.75
C LEU A 264 19.35 -33.12 -23.15
N TYR A 265 20.23 -32.13 -23.36
CA TYR A 265 20.90 -31.95 -24.64
C TYR A 265 21.81 -33.14 -24.98
N GLY A 266 22.44 -33.78 -23.99
CA GLY A 266 23.22 -35.00 -24.17
C GLY A 266 22.38 -36.22 -24.59
N ALA A 267 21.12 -36.30 -24.15
CA ALA A 267 20.16 -37.29 -24.62
C ALA A 267 19.75 -37.01 -26.07
N LEU A 268 19.43 -35.75 -26.39
CA LEU A 268 19.10 -35.35 -27.77
C LEU A 268 20.27 -35.61 -28.73
N ALA A 269 21.51 -35.36 -28.32
CA ALA A 269 22.69 -35.60 -29.13
C ALA A 269 22.84 -37.09 -29.47
N ARG A 270 22.65 -37.97 -28.48
CA ARG A 270 22.64 -39.43 -28.69
C ARG A 270 21.46 -39.89 -29.55
N GLY A 271 20.30 -39.25 -29.39
CA GLY A 271 19.11 -39.51 -30.20
C GLY A 271 19.30 -39.20 -31.68
N LEU A 272 20.04 -38.13 -31.98
CA LEU A 272 20.38 -37.68 -33.34
C LEU A 272 21.66 -38.33 -33.92
N GLY A 273 22.30 -39.24 -33.18
CA GLY A 273 23.55 -39.87 -33.62
C GLY A 273 24.78 -38.95 -33.61
N VAL A 274 24.72 -37.83 -32.88
CA VAL A 274 25.81 -36.85 -32.77
C VAL A 274 26.78 -37.28 -31.66
N GLY A 275 27.99 -37.69 -32.05
CA GLY A 275 29.04 -38.20 -31.15
C GLY A 275 29.81 -37.15 -30.35
N LEU A 276 29.14 -36.16 -29.76
CA LEU A 276 29.80 -35.12 -28.97
C LEU A 276 30.00 -35.56 -27.50
N PRO A 277 31.19 -35.36 -26.91
CA PRO A 277 31.40 -35.57 -25.49
C PRO A 277 30.50 -34.66 -24.65
N LEU A 278 29.93 -35.22 -23.58
CA LEU A 278 29.00 -34.50 -22.69
C LEU A 278 29.62 -33.21 -22.11
N LEU A 279 30.93 -33.22 -21.87
CA LEU A 279 31.66 -32.08 -21.35
C LEU A 279 31.73 -30.90 -22.35
N VAL A 280 32.02 -31.21 -23.62
CA VAL A 280 32.04 -30.22 -24.71
C VAL A 280 30.65 -29.61 -24.88
N LEU A 281 29.63 -30.48 -24.87
CA LEU A 281 28.25 -30.06 -24.95
C LEU A 281 27.84 -29.19 -23.75
N GLY A 282 28.33 -29.52 -22.56
CA GLY A 282 28.06 -28.76 -21.35
C GLY A 282 28.58 -27.32 -21.41
N VAL A 283 29.76 -27.10 -21.99
CA VAL A 283 30.31 -25.76 -22.20
C VAL A 283 29.47 -25.01 -23.25
N VAL A 284 29.21 -25.63 -24.41
CA VAL A 284 28.41 -25.02 -25.50
C VAL A 284 27.03 -24.60 -25.02
N ILE A 285 26.31 -25.51 -24.36
CA ILE A 285 24.96 -25.25 -23.86
C ILE A 285 24.96 -24.16 -22.79
N SER A 286 25.96 -24.14 -21.90
CA SER A 286 26.05 -23.11 -20.86
C SER A 286 26.33 -21.72 -21.44
N LEU A 287 27.14 -21.62 -22.50
CA LEU A 287 27.36 -20.38 -23.24
C LEU A 287 26.10 -19.94 -24.00
N ALA A 288 25.47 -20.85 -24.75
CA ALA A 288 24.26 -20.57 -25.51
C ALA A 288 23.09 -20.13 -24.61
N THR A 289 22.90 -20.78 -23.46
CA THR A 289 21.87 -20.42 -22.47
C THR A 289 22.17 -19.08 -21.79
N SER A 290 23.44 -18.75 -21.56
CA SER A 290 23.83 -17.44 -21.02
C SER A 290 23.50 -16.31 -22.00
N LEU A 291 23.74 -16.51 -23.30
CA LEU A 291 23.34 -15.55 -24.35
C LEU A 291 21.81 -15.41 -24.45
N CYS A 292 21.07 -16.51 -24.32
CA CYS A 292 19.61 -16.52 -24.34
C CYS A 292 18.97 -15.94 -23.06
N SER A 293 19.74 -15.70 -22.00
CA SER A 293 19.23 -15.08 -20.76
C SER A 293 18.91 -13.59 -20.92
N LEU A 294 19.44 -12.96 -21.98
CA LEU A 294 19.13 -11.58 -22.33
C LEU A 294 17.74 -11.49 -22.99
N PRO A 295 16.88 -10.53 -22.62
CA PRO A 295 15.50 -10.43 -23.09
C PRO A 295 15.39 -9.83 -24.51
N ILE A 296 16.18 -10.33 -25.46
CA ILE A 296 16.35 -9.75 -26.80
C ILE A 296 15.53 -10.52 -27.86
N SER A 297 15.12 -11.77 -27.60
CA SER A 297 14.40 -12.62 -28.58
C SER A 297 13.16 -13.33 -28.03
N ILE A 298 12.17 -13.62 -28.90
CA ILE A 298 10.92 -14.32 -28.58
C ILE A 298 11.19 -15.80 -28.27
N GLY A 299 11.06 -16.23 -27.01
CA GLY A 299 11.28 -17.63 -26.62
C GLY A 299 12.69 -18.17 -26.91
N GLY A 300 13.67 -17.28 -27.14
CA GLY A 300 15.03 -17.66 -27.56
C GLY A 300 15.17 -18.02 -29.05
N LEU A 301 14.10 -18.00 -29.84
CA LEU A 301 14.13 -18.32 -31.27
C LEU A 301 14.99 -17.30 -32.04
N GLY A 302 15.82 -17.80 -32.95
CA GLY A 302 16.83 -17.05 -33.70
C GLY A 302 18.17 -16.99 -32.96
N ILE A 303 18.18 -16.53 -31.70
CA ILE A 303 19.43 -16.39 -30.92
C ILE A 303 19.97 -17.75 -30.49
N ARG A 304 19.10 -18.68 -30.05
CA ARG A 304 19.53 -20.02 -29.63
C ARG A 304 20.10 -20.80 -30.83
N GLU A 305 19.39 -20.78 -31.95
CA GLU A 305 19.79 -21.41 -33.20
C GLU A 305 21.13 -20.85 -33.69
N ALA A 306 21.26 -19.52 -33.77
CA ALA A 306 22.51 -18.87 -34.18
C ALA A 306 23.66 -19.16 -33.21
N SER A 307 23.40 -19.15 -31.89
CA SER A 307 24.41 -19.45 -30.87
C SER A 307 24.91 -20.90 -30.97
N LEU A 308 24.01 -21.86 -31.18
CA LEU A 308 24.37 -23.27 -31.32
C LEU A 308 25.11 -23.52 -32.63
N VAL A 309 24.65 -22.96 -33.76
CA VAL A 309 25.36 -23.06 -35.05
C VAL A 309 26.77 -22.48 -34.92
N PHE A 310 26.89 -21.29 -34.32
CA PHE A 310 28.18 -20.62 -34.15
C PHE A 310 29.14 -21.38 -33.23
N LEU A 311 28.66 -21.90 -32.09
CA LEU A 311 29.50 -22.60 -31.10
C LEU A 311 29.84 -24.04 -31.52
N LEU A 312 29.00 -24.70 -32.31
CA LEU A 312 29.23 -26.08 -32.77
C LEU A 312 30.01 -26.16 -34.09
N ALA A 313 29.98 -25.12 -34.94
CA ALA A 313 30.73 -25.12 -36.21
C ALA A 313 32.25 -25.34 -36.05
N PRO A 314 32.95 -24.73 -35.07
CA PRO A 314 34.36 -25.02 -34.79
C PRO A 314 34.65 -26.47 -34.38
N LEU A 315 33.63 -27.23 -33.98
CA LEU A 315 33.74 -28.62 -33.57
C LEU A 315 33.44 -29.59 -34.73
N GLY A 316 33.32 -29.07 -35.96
CA GLY A 316 33.04 -29.86 -37.16
C GLY A 316 31.57 -30.27 -37.33
N ILE A 317 30.66 -29.67 -36.55
CA ILE A 317 29.22 -29.95 -36.66
C ILE A 317 28.61 -29.03 -37.71
N ALA A 318 27.97 -29.63 -38.72
CA ALA A 318 27.30 -28.87 -39.77
C ALA A 318 26.10 -28.07 -39.24
N ALA A 319 25.87 -26.89 -39.80
CA ALA A 319 24.76 -26.01 -39.41
C ALA A 319 23.38 -26.71 -39.40
N PRO A 320 23.03 -27.59 -40.36
CA PRO A 320 21.76 -28.33 -40.32
C PRO A 320 21.60 -29.21 -39.08
N VAL A 321 22.69 -29.83 -38.60
CA VAL A 321 22.69 -30.67 -37.40
C VAL A 321 22.52 -29.82 -36.14
N ALA A 322 23.19 -28.67 -36.06
CA ALA A 322 23.01 -27.71 -34.97
C ALA A 322 21.60 -27.11 -34.93
N LEU A 323 20.97 -26.88 -36.09
CA LEU A 323 19.59 -26.45 -36.21
C LEU A 323 18.62 -27.56 -35.78
N ALA A 324 18.84 -28.80 -36.23
CA ALA A 324 18.06 -29.96 -35.79
C ALA A 324 18.11 -30.12 -34.26
N PHE A 325 19.27 -29.87 -33.66
CA PHE A 325 19.47 -29.90 -32.21
C PHE A 325 18.64 -28.83 -31.47
N SER A 326 18.61 -27.60 -31.99
CA SER A 326 17.78 -26.52 -31.44
C SER A 326 16.29 -26.77 -31.62
N LEU A 327 15.88 -27.34 -32.76
CA LEU A 327 14.48 -27.68 -33.04
C LEU A 327 13.99 -28.85 -32.18
N ALA A 328 14.83 -29.87 -31.96
CA ALA A 328 14.51 -30.99 -31.08
C ALA A 328 14.31 -30.52 -29.62
N SER A 329 15.19 -29.64 -29.12
CA SER A 329 15.02 -29.07 -27.77
C SER A 329 13.80 -28.15 -27.67
N PHE A 330 13.50 -27.37 -28.72
CA PHE A 330 12.27 -26.61 -28.81
C PHE A 330 11.03 -27.51 -28.74
N GLY A 331 11.02 -28.64 -29.45
CA GLY A 331 9.93 -29.63 -29.41
C GLY A 331 9.67 -30.15 -27.99
N VAL A 332 10.73 -30.47 -27.25
CA VAL A 332 10.64 -30.90 -25.85
C VAL A 332 9.99 -29.83 -24.98
N PHE A 333 10.41 -28.57 -25.08
CA PHE A 333 9.78 -27.49 -24.31
C PHE A 333 8.37 -27.14 -24.80
N ALA A 334 8.07 -27.34 -26.08
CA ALA A 334 6.74 -27.14 -26.66
C ALA A 334 5.73 -28.17 -26.15
N PHE A 335 6.15 -29.41 -25.89
CA PHE A 335 5.32 -30.43 -25.24
C PHE A 335 4.86 -29.98 -23.84
N TRP A 336 5.78 -29.50 -23.00
CA TRP A 336 5.41 -29.00 -21.68
C TRP A 336 4.61 -27.69 -21.72
N GLY A 337 4.87 -26.82 -22.71
CA GLY A 337 4.10 -25.61 -22.93
C GLY A 337 2.68 -25.88 -23.43
N THR A 338 2.46 -26.94 -24.22
CA THR A 338 1.11 -27.37 -24.64
C THR A 338 0.32 -27.94 -23.46
N ILE A 339 0.95 -28.70 -22.56
CA ILE A 339 0.32 -29.09 -21.26
C ILE A 339 -0.09 -27.84 -20.46
N GLY A 340 0.78 -26.81 -20.41
CA GLY A 340 0.45 -25.52 -19.81
C GLY A 340 -0.73 -24.80 -20.47
N GLY A 341 -0.84 -24.87 -21.80
CA GLY A 341 -1.95 -24.33 -22.58
C GLY A 341 -3.26 -25.09 -22.36
N ILE A 342 -3.22 -26.42 -22.23
CA ILE A 342 -4.37 -27.24 -21.83
C ILE A 342 -4.84 -26.88 -20.43
N LEU A 343 -3.92 -26.66 -19.48
CA LEU A 343 -4.28 -26.18 -18.14
C LEU A 343 -4.90 -24.78 -18.15
N PHE A 344 -4.52 -23.92 -19.10
CA PHE A 344 -5.14 -22.61 -19.30
C PHE A 344 -6.58 -22.74 -19.83
N LEU A 345 -6.81 -23.67 -20.76
CA LEU A 345 -8.13 -24.00 -21.32
C LEU A 345 -9.06 -24.66 -20.30
N PHE A 346 -8.53 -25.60 -19.52
CA PHE A 346 -9.28 -26.41 -18.56
C PHE A 346 -8.71 -26.26 -17.15
N PRO A 347 -8.92 -25.10 -16.50
CA PRO A 347 -8.38 -24.88 -15.18
C PRO A 347 -9.08 -25.77 -14.13
N PRO A 348 -8.33 -26.36 -13.19
CA PRO A 348 -8.90 -27.21 -12.15
C PRO A 348 -9.87 -26.43 -11.26
N ARG A 349 -11.02 -27.05 -10.95
CA ARG A 349 -12.06 -26.47 -10.08
C ARG A 349 -11.54 -26.39 -8.63
N GLY A 350 -11.85 -25.28 -7.96
CA GLY A 350 -11.51 -25.04 -6.55
C GLY A 350 -10.31 -24.11 -6.33
N PRO A 351 -10.07 -23.69 -5.07
CA PRO A 351 -8.96 -22.81 -4.73
C PRO A 351 -7.60 -23.51 -4.87
N LEU A 352 -6.56 -22.76 -5.25
CA LEU A 352 -5.17 -23.21 -5.23
C LEU A 352 -4.80 -23.58 -3.78
N PRO A 353 -4.30 -24.81 -3.54
CA PRO A 353 -4.00 -25.26 -2.20
C PRO A 353 -2.84 -24.46 -1.60
N THR A 354 -3.06 -23.92 -0.41
CA THR A 354 -2.06 -23.34 0.50
C THR A 354 -1.81 -24.34 1.64
N HIS A 355 -0.65 -24.33 2.31
CA HIS A 355 -0.35 -25.31 3.36
C HIS A 355 -1.40 -25.35 4.52
N PRO A 356 -1.57 -26.51 5.21
CA PRO A 356 -2.71 -26.79 6.08
C PRO A 356 -2.53 -26.37 7.54
N LYS A 357 -3.67 -26.18 8.22
CA LYS A 357 -3.84 -25.97 9.68
C LYS A 357 -3.02 -26.99 10.48
N THR A 358 -2.19 -26.53 11.41
CA THR A 358 -1.57 -27.36 12.44
C THR A 358 -2.65 -27.90 13.39
N ARG A 359 -2.80 -29.23 13.44
CA ARG A 359 -3.63 -29.95 14.43
C ARG A 359 -2.94 -29.90 15.80
N GLY A 360 -3.48 -29.16 16.75
CA GLY A 360 -3.19 -29.31 18.18
C GLY A 360 -4.29 -30.15 18.84
N LYS A 361 -3.91 -31.22 19.54
CA LYS A 361 -4.81 -32.08 20.33
C LYS A 361 -5.46 -31.28 21.48
N PRO A 362 -6.71 -31.56 21.88
CA PRO A 362 -7.30 -30.94 23.07
C PRO A 362 -6.73 -31.59 24.33
N VAL A 363 -6.31 -30.76 25.29
CA VAL A 363 -6.00 -31.15 26.68
C VAL A 363 -7.30 -31.01 27.50
N PRO A 364 -7.62 -31.91 28.44
CA PRO A 364 -8.92 -31.95 29.10
C PRO A 364 -9.07 -30.83 30.14
N ALA A 365 -10.32 -30.39 30.34
CA ALA A 365 -10.73 -29.45 31.36
C ALA A 365 -11.17 -30.16 32.65
N SER A 366 -10.62 -29.73 33.79
CA SER A 366 -11.15 -29.83 35.18
C SER A 366 -10.06 -29.26 36.11
N ALA A 367 -10.31 -28.44 37.13
CA ALA A 367 -11.43 -28.38 38.06
C ALA A 367 -11.55 -26.98 38.73
N PRO A 368 -12.65 -26.69 39.46
CA PRO A 368 -13.03 -25.35 39.92
C PRO A 368 -12.89 -25.13 41.44
N LEU A 369 -13.27 -23.90 41.85
CA LEU A 369 -13.60 -23.40 43.20
C LEU A 369 -12.38 -22.89 43.98
N VAL A 370 -12.39 -21.70 44.58
CA VAL A 370 -13.24 -21.15 45.67
C VAL A 370 -13.08 -19.61 45.59
N GLY A 371 -14.04 -18.70 45.77
CA GLY A 371 -15.21 -18.67 46.64
C GLY A 371 -14.95 -17.62 47.72
N GLU A 372 -15.47 -16.39 47.59
CA GLU A 372 -15.66 -15.53 48.77
C GLU A 372 -16.68 -14.40 48.53
N LYS A 373 -17.43 -14.13 49.60
CA LYS A 373 -18.72 -13.44 49.68
C LYS A 373 -18.53 -11.94 50.01
N SER A 374 -19.49 -11.15 49.50
CA SER A 374 -20.11 -9.87 49.95
C SER A 374 -19.67 -9.23 51.29
N PRO A 375 -19.82 -7.89 51.51
CA PRO A 375 -21.13 -7.18 51.46
C PRO A 375 -21.10 -5.74 50.88
N THR A 376 -22.05 -5.36 50.02
CA THR A 376 -23.27 -4.56 50.30
C THR A 376 -23.16 -3.49 51.40
N LEU A 377 -23.20 -2.21 51.01
CA LEU A 377 -23.62 -1.11 51.89
C LEU A 377 -24.31 0.00 51.09
N ALA A 378 -25.42 0.48 51.65
CA ALA A 378 -26.47 1.26 51.01
C ALA A 378 -26.17 2.77 50.90
N LEU A 379 -26.85 3.40 49.94
CA LEU A 379 -26.88 4.83 49.62
C LEU A 379 -27.56 5.70 50.70
N PRO A 380 -27.29 7.01 50.67
CA PRO A 380 -28.34 8.02 50.80
C PRO A 380 -28.27 9.10 49.67
N PRO A 381 -29.30 9.98 49.55
CA PRO A 381 -29.79 10.48 48.27
C PRO A 381 -29.23 11.84 47.81
N SER A 382 -29.50 12.13 46.54
CA SER A 382 -29.22 13.33 45.75
C SER A 382 -29.78 14.65 46.29
N PRO A 383 -29.23 15.78 45.81
CA PRO A 383 -30.07 16.93 45.45
C PRO A 383 -29.82 17.44 44.01
N SER A 384 -30.91 17.44 43.23
CA SER A 384 -31.40 18.43 42.25
C SER A 384 -30.45 19.47 41.63
N CYS A 385 -30.40 19.47 40.28
CA CYS A 385 -30.05 20.62 39.44
C CYS A 385 -31.09 21.77 39.53
N PRO A 386 -30.75 23.00 39.10
CA PRO A 386 -31.26 23.45 37.79
C PRO A 386 -30.31 24.40 37.02
N GLY A 387 -30.50 24.49 35.69
CA GLY A 387 -29.93 25.56 34.87
C GLY A 387 -29.94 25.27 33.36
N GLU A 388 -31.02 25.68 32.67
CA GLU A 388 -31.14 25.70 31.21
C GLU A 388 -30.17 26.70 30.54
N LEU A 389 -29.69 26.36 29.34
CA LEU A 389 -29.03 27.27 28.40
C LEU A 389 -29.71 27.18 27.01
N PRO A 390 -29.65 28.25 26.19
CA PRO A 390 -30.72 28.62 25.25
C PRO A 390 -30.58 28.03 23.85
N LYS A 391 -31.72 27.99 23.14
CA LYS A 391 -31.89 27.62 21.74
C LYS A 391 -31.24 28.65 20.80
N GLU A 392 -30.31 28.21 19.95
CA GLU A 392 -29.88 28.93 18.76
C GLU A 392 -30.13 28.13 17.48
N ARG A 393 -30.39 28.90 16.41
CA ARG A 393 -31.10 28.55 15.18
C ARG A 393 -30.24 27.70 14.23
N GLU A 394 -30.71 26.51 13.90
CA GLU A 394 -30.20 25.71 12.77
C GLU A 394 -30.86 26.16 11.45
N THR A 395 -30.14 26.93 10.64
CA THR A 395 -30.45 27.05 9.20
C THR A 395 -29.47 26.18 8.43
N GLY A 396 -29.72 24.87 8.42
CA GLY A 396 -28.92 23.88 7.68
C GLY A 396 -29.36 22.41 7.77
N SER A 397 -30.39 22.06 8.54
CA SER A 397 -30.69 20.66 8.90
C SER A 397 -31.89 20.00 8.20
N PHE A 398 -32.68 20.71 7.40
CA PHE A 398 -33.94 20.14 6.89
C PHE A 398 -33.79 19.00 5.86
N THR A 399 -32.71 18.94 5.06
CA THR A 399 -32.49 17.85 4.10
C THR A 399 -31.95 16.57 4.74
N ASN A 400 -31.07 16.67 5.73
CA ASN A 400 -30.49 15.50 6.42
C ASN A 400 -31.49 14.81 7.37
N MET A 401 -32.45 15.56 7.92
CA MET A 401 -33.40 15.01 8.88
C MET A 401 -34.37 14.02 8.22
N GLY A 402 -34.78 14.27 6.97
CA GLY A 402 -35.64 13.35 6.19
C GLY A 402 -34.97 12.02 5.89
N GLU A 403 -33.72 12.04 5.39
CA GLU A 403 -32.95 10.83 5.09
C GLU A 403 -32.60 10.02 6.36
N ALA A 404 -32.23 10.69 7.44
CA ALA A 404 -31.92 10.02 8.72
C ALA A 404 -33.18 9.35 9.32
N THR A 405 -34.33 10.02 9.24
CA THR A 405 -35.62 9.47 9.68
C THR A 405 -36.01 8.25 8.82
N GLN A 406 -35.78 8.33 7.51
CA GLN A 406 -36.03 7.22 6.60
C GLN A 406 -35.12 6.02 6.91
N ALA A 407 -33.83 6.25 7.13
CA ALA A 407 -32.89 5.19 7.50
C ALA A 407 -33.28 4.53 8.84
N TRP A 408 -33.76 5.32 9.81
CA TRP A 408 -34.27 4.82 11.09
C TRP A 408 -35.44 3.84 10.89
N GLU A 409 -36.45 4.24 10.13
CA GLU A 409 -37.62 3.40 9.86
C GLU A 409 -37.27 2.15 9.03
N ILE A 410 -36.36 2.25 8.06
CA ILE A 410 -35.85 1.08 7.33
C ILE A 410 -35.09 0.13 8.27
N GLY A 411 -34.29 0.66 9.20
CA GLY A 411 -33.64 -0.11 10.24
C GLY A 411 -34.65 -0.89 11.10
N LYS A 412 -35.77 -0.25 11.47
CA LYS A 412 -36.87 -0.92 12.21
C LYS A 412 -37.46 -2.07 11.41
N LYS A 413 -37.67 -1.90 10.09
CA LYS A 413 -38.15 -2.99 9.20
C LYS A 413 -37.20 -4.19 9.19
N ILE A 414 -35.88 -3.95 9.19
CA ILE A 414 -34.87 -5.02 9.25
C ILE A 414 -34.97 -5.77 10.58
N VAL A 415 -35.06 -5.06 11.70
CA VAL A 415 -35.24 -5.66 13.03
C VAL A 415 -36.55 -6.45 13.09
N ALA A 416 -37.66 -5.90 12.61
CA ALA A 416 -38.95 -6.57 12.55
C ALA A 416 -38.89 -7.89 11.76
N ARG A 417 -38.17 -7.91 10.63
CA ARG A 417 -38.01 -9.11 9.79
C ARG A 417 -37.17 -10.18 10.51
N LEU A 418 -36.11 -9.80 11.21
CA LEU A 418 -35.30 -10.71 12.02
C LEU A 418 -36.11 -11.30 13.19
N VAL A 419 -36.86 -10.46 13.90
CA VAL A 419 -37.72 -10.88 15.02
C VAL A 419 -38.84 -11.80 14.54
N LYS A 420 -39.48 -11.53 13.40
CA LYS A 420 -40.48 -12.41 12.79
C LYS A 420 -39.92 -13.78 12.42
N ALA A 421 -38.63 -13.86 12.10
CA ALA A 421 -37.93 -15.12 11.82
C ALA A 421 -37.46 -15.87 13.07
N GLY A 422 -37.76 -15.36 14.28
CA GLY A 422 -37.43 -15.99 15.56
C GLY A 422 -36.10 -15.55 16.18
N PHE A 423 -35.45 -14.52 15.62
CA PHE A 423 -34.16 -14.01 16.11
C PHE A 423 -34.34 -12.77 17.00
N THR A 424 -33.45 -12.61 17.97
CA THR A 424 -33.29 -11.36 18.72
C THR A 424 -32.54 -10.35 17.86
N ALA A 425 -33.02 -9.11 17.72
CA ALA A 425 -32.32 -8.05 16.99
C ALA A 425 -32.54 -6.68 17.63
N TYR A 426 -31.46 -5.91 17.78
CA TYR A 426 -31.44 -4.59 18.41
C TYR A 426 -30.59 -3.60 17.61
N PHE A 427 -30.86 -2.31 17.75
CA PHE A 427 -29.87 -1.29 17.42
C PHE A 427 -28.78 -1.28 18.49
N ALA A 428 -27.53 -1.04 18.10
CA ALA A 428 -26.38 -1.20 18.99
C ALA A 428 -25.38 -0.05 18.88
N GLY A 429 -24.72 0.27 20.00
CA GLY A 429 -23.55 1.13 20.00
C GLY A 429 -23.84 2.62 19.83
N GLY A 430 -23.07 3.27 18.96
CA GLY A 430 -23.07 4.73 18.83
C GLY A 430 -24.44 5.31 18.45
N CYS A 431 -25.22 4.58 17.65
CA CYS A 431 -26.55 5.02 17.24
C CYS A 431 -27.52 5.16 18.42
N VAL A 432 -27.44 4.25 19.40
CA VAL A 432 -28.26 4.27 20.62
C VAL A 432 -27.85 5.43 21.52
N ARG A 433 -26.54 5.62 21.71
CA ARG A 433 -26.00 6.75 22.46
C ARG A 433 -26.46 8.08 21.87
N ASP A 434 -26.32 8.25 20.56
CA ASP A 434 -26.65 9.51 19.89
C ASP A 434 -28.15 9.81 19.98
N GLN A 435 -29.00 8.79 19.80
CA GLN A 435 -30.45 8.91 20.01
C GLN A 435 -30.78 9.38 21.42
N LEU A 436 -30.16 8.79 22.45
CA LEU A 436 -30.38 9.17 23.85
C LEU A 436 -29.87 10.58 24.19
N LEU A 437 -28.93 11.11 23.42
CA LEU A 437 -28.48 12.50 23.49
C LEU A 437 -29.35 13.46 22.67
N GLY A 438 -30.47 13.00 22.11
CA GLY A 438 -31.33 13.79 21.25
C GLY A 438 -30.73 14.11 19.88
N ARG A 439 -29.71 13.35 19.44
CA ARG A 439 -29.05 13.49 18.14
C ARG A 439 -29.53 12.39 17.20
N PHE A 440 -29.82 12.74 15.93
CA PHE A 440 -30.15 11.72 14.94
C PHE A 440 -28.89 10.95 14.53
N PRO A 441 -28.89 9.61 14.63
CA PRO A 441 -27.74 8.79 14.27
C PRO A 441 -27.57 8.74 12.75
N LYS A 442 -26.33 8.95 12.29
CA LYS A 442 -25.99 8.93 10.85
C LYS A 442 -25.87 7.49 10.31
N ASP A 443 -25.33 6.60 11.13
CA ASP A 443 -25.13 5.18 10.81
C ASP A 443 -25.87 4.33 11.85
N ILE A 444 -26.64 3.34 11.39
CA ILE A 444 -27.41 2.43 12.26
C ILE A 444 -26.78 1.05 12.20
N ASP A 445 -26.22 0.63 13.34
CA ASP A 445 -25.66 -0.70 13.54
C ASP A 445 -26.71 -1.59 14.20
N ILE A 446 -26.98 -2.76 13.59
CA ILE A 446 -27.94 -3.74 14.09
C ILE A 446 -27.19 -4.94 14.63
N ALA A 447 -27.50 -5.38 15.84
CA ALA A 447 -26.92 -6.56 16.45
C ALA A 447 -27.99 -7.65 16.66
N THR A 448 -27.68 -8.90 16.35
CA THR A 448 -28.67 -10.01 16.35
C THR A 448 -28.07 -11.34 16.78
N ASP A 449 -28.86 -12.29 17.26
CA ASP A 449 -28.41 -13.69 17.46
C ASP A 449 -28.42 -14.51 16.15
N ALA A 450 -28.96 -13.97 15.05
CA ALA A 450 -28.93 -14.59 13.73
C ALA A 450 -27.49 -14.68 13.19
N ARG A 451 -27.11 -15.86 12.71
CA ARG A 451 -25.80 -16.10 12.09
C ARG A 451 -25.73 -15.43 10.71
N PRO A 452 -24.51 -15.14 10.19
CA PRO A 452 -24.37 -14.52 8.88
C PRO A 452 -25.09 -15.26 7.75
N GLU A 453 -25.12 -16.59 7.78
CA GLU A 453 -25.83 -17.40 6.79
C GLU A 453 -27.37 -17.25 6.89
N GLU A 454 -27.90 -17.03 8.09
CA GLU A 454 -29.33 -16.86 8.36
C GLU A 454 -29.79 -15.46 7.95
N VAL A 455 -29.00 -14.43 8.29
CA VAL A 455 -29.21 -13.06 7.81
C VAL A 455 -29.25 -13.05 6.28
N GLN A 456 -28.39 -13.81 5.60
CA GLN A 456 -28.41 -13.89 4.14
C GLN A 456 -29.62 -14.57 3.54
N LYS A 457 -30.18 -15.58 4.21
CA LYS A 457 -31.42 -16.21 3.76
C LYS A 457 -32.59 -15.23 3.87
N LEU A 458 -32.58 -14.38 4.90
CA LEU A 458 -33.63 -13.39 5.15
C LEU A 458 -33.51 -12.15 4.26
N PHE A 459 -32.29 -11.78 3.85
CA PHE A 459 -32.02 -10.59 3.06
C PHE A 459 -31.26 -10.94 1.76
N PRO A 460 -31.93 -11.00 0.60
CA PRO A 460 -31.32 -11.42 -0.67
C PRO A 460 -30.27 -10.42 -1.19
N LYS A 461 -30.39 -9.14 -0.83
CA LYS A 461 -29.44 -8.08 -1.19
C LYS A 461 -28.45 -7.84 -0.05
N THR A 462 -27.44 -8.70 0.07
CA THR A 462 -26.36 -8.54 1.06
C THR A 462 -25.00 -8.36 0.40
N THR A 463 -24.16 -7.52 1.01
CA THR A 463 -22.77 -7.27 0.60
C THR A 463 -21.82 -7.51 1.78
N GLY A 464 -20.50 -7.41 1.55
CA GLY A 464 -19.53 -7.54 2.63
C GLY A 464 -19.26 -8.98 3.10
N LEU A 465 -19.36 -9.96 2.20
CA LEU A 465 -19.14 -11.41 2.48
C LEU A 465 -17.79 -11.74 3.14
N GLU A 466 -16.82 -10.82 3.08
CA GLU A 466 -15.53 -10.95 3.75
C GLU A 466 -15.59 -10.77 5.29
N GLY A 467 -16.66 -10.13 5.80
CA GLY A 467 -16.93 -9.91 7.23
C GLY A 467 -17.62 -11.07 7.94
N LYS A 468 -18.07 -12.09 7.21
CA LYS A 468 -18.74 -13.28 7.76
C LYS A 468 -17.94 -14.01 8.83
N CYS A 469 -16.62 -14.11 8.64
CA CYS A 469 -15.73 -14.75 9.62
C CYS A 469 -15.72 -14.02 10.97
N PHE A 470 -16.17 -12.77 10.99
CA PHE A 470 -16.30 -11.93 12.17
C PHE A 470 -17.77 -11.70 12.53
N GLY A 471 -18.72 -12.40 11.90
CA GLY A 471 -20.14 -12.27 12.23
C GLY A 471 -20.81 -10.99 11.72
N VAL A 472 -20.25 -10.26 10.74
CA VAL A 472 -20.87 -9.03 10.23
C VAL A 472 -21.28 -9.18 8.76
N VAL A 473 -22.52 -8.77 8.44
CA VAL A 473 -23.11 -8.76 7.10
C VAL A 473 -23.68 -7.38 6.81
N ARG A 474 -23.46 -6.85 5.60
CA ARG A 474 -24.08 -5.60 5.18
C ARG A 474 -25.38 -5.89 4.43
N VAL A 475 -26.51 -5.40 4.94
CA VAL A 475 -27.83 -5.54 4.31
C VAL A 475 -28.15 -4.27 3.54
N LEU A 476 -28.50 -4.40 2.25
CA LEU A 476 -28.95 -3.30 1.41
C LEU A 476 -30.48 -3.37 1.27
N GLU A 477 -31.19 -2.46 1.93
CA GLU A 477 -32.66 -2.37 1.91
C GLU A 477 -33.06 -0.95 1.49
N GLU A 478 -33.96 -0.83 0.51
CA GLU A 478 -34.50 0.47 0.04
C GLU A 478 -33.42 1.51 -0.36
N GLY A 479 -32.23 1.06 -0.79
CA GLY A 479 -31.11 1.92 -1.19
C GLY A 479 -30.13 2.28 -0.07
N HIS A 480 -30.46 1.93 1.18
CA HIS A 480 -29.63 2.18 2.36
C HIS A 480 -28.87 0.93 2.79
N THR A 481 -27.63 1.09 3.27
CA THR A 481 -26.77 -0.01 3.73
C THR A 481 -26.71 -0.03 5.25
N PHE A 482 -27.02 -1.17 5.86
CA PHE A 482 -26.99 -1.39 7.31
C PHE A 482 -25.98 -2.47 7.66
N GLU A 483 -25.19 -2.26 8.73
CA GLU A 483 -24.31 -3.31 9.25
C GLU A 483 -25.09 -4.16 10.26
N VAL A 484 -25.31 -5.44 9.92
CA VAL A 484 -25.96 -6.43 10.79
C VAL A 484 -24.89 -7.36 11.34
N ALA A 485 -24.64 -7.29 12.64
CA ALA A 485 -23.63 -8.05 13.36
C ALA A 485 -24.25 -9.12 14.26
N THR A 486 -23.77 -10.35 14.17
CA THR A 486 -24.14 -11.41 15.10
C THR A 486 -23.52 -11.15 16.48
N PHE A 487 -24.29 -11.29 17.55
CA PHE A 487 -23.81 -11.24 18.93
C PHE A 487 -22.68 -12.23 19.12
N ARG A 488 -21.57 -11.74 19.69
CA ARG A 488 -20.36 -12.53 19.81
C ARG A 488 -19.54 -12.17 21.03
N GLU A 489 -18.72 -13.11 21.43
CA GLU A 489 -17.57 -12.95 22.31
C GLU A 489 -16.28 -13.06 21.50
N ASP A 490 -15.32 -12.24 21.88
CA ASP A 490 -14.01 -12.16 21.25
C ASP A 490 -13.04 -13.07 22.04
N LEU A 491 -12.48 -14.11 21.39
CA LEU A 491 -11.56 -15.07 22.04
C LEU A 491 -10.12 -14.80 21.63
N GLY A 492 -9.34 -14.29 22.60
CA GLY A 492 -7.91 -13.98 22.48
C GLY A 492 -7.62 -12.85 21.50
N TYR A 493 -6.57 -12.07 21.71
CA TYR A 493 -6.16 -11.00 20.79
C TYR A 493 -4.71 -11.23 20.35
N GLU A 494 -4.48 -11.42 19.06
CA GLU A 494 -3.12 -11.69 18.52
C GLU A 494 -2.36 -10.41 18.14
N ASP A 495 -3.06 -9.35 17.73
CA ASP A 495 -2.46 -8.14 17.16
C ASP A 495 -3.02 -6.82 17.69
N GLY A 496 -3.70 -6.88 18.84
CA GLY A 496 -4.34 -5.73 19.47
C GLY A 496 -5.47 -5.13 18.64
N ARG A 497 -6.18 -5.95 17.84
CA ARG A 497 -7.30 -5.50 17.00
C ARG A 497 -8.32 -6.60 16.76
N ARG A 498 -7.86 -7.76 16.29
CA ARG A 498 -8.77 -8.84 15.87
C ARG A 498 -8.73 -9.98 16.87
N PRO A 499 -9.90 -10.46 17.29
CA PRO A 499 -9.92 -11.67 18.06
C PRO A 499 -9.42 -12.85 17.21
N VAL A 500 -8.75 -13.81 17.83
CA VAL A 500 -8.25 -15.03 17.16
C VAL A 500 -9.44 -15.85 16.64
N SER A 501 -10.52 -15.88 17.41
CA SER A 501 -11.79 -16.46 17.01
C SER A 501 -12.94 -15.71 17.68
N VAL A 502 -14.14 -15.83 17.11
CA VAL A 502 -15.36 -15.30 17.71
C VAL A 502 -16.28 -16.47 18.07
N ARG A 503 -16.90 -16.39 19.24
CA ARG A 503 -17.95 -17.34 19.65
C ARG A 503 -19.28 -16.61 19.63
N PHE A 504 -20.29 -17.15 18.95
CA PHE A 504 -21.62 -16.56 19.00
C PHE A 504 -22.17 -16.64 20.43
N ALA A 505 -22.72 -15.53 20.90
CA ALA A 505 -23.01 -15.32 22.31
C ALA A 505 -24.32 -14.56 22.50
N THR A 506 -24.68 -14.27 23.75
CA THR A 506 -25.85 -13.47 24.09
C THR A 506 -25.59 -11.98 23.87
N ALA A 507 -26.66 -11.17 23.83
CA ALA A 507 -26.54 -9.71 23.78
C ALA A 507 -25.72 -9.16 24.96
N GLN A 508 -25.89 -9.72 26.16
CA GLN A 508 -25.12 -9.32 27.34
C GLN A 508 -23.62 -9.54 27.15
N ALA A 509 -23.22 -10.71 26.64
CA ALA A 509 -21.82 -11.00 26.36
C ALA A 509 -21.25 -10.10 25.24
N ASP A 510 -22.06 -9.76 24.23
CA ASP A 510 -21.67 -8.80 23.20
C ASP A 510 -21.49 -7.37 23.75
N ALA A 511 -22.32 -6.93 24.69
CA ALA A 511 -22.13 -5.66 25.40
C ALA A 511 -20.81 -5.66 26.17
N LEU A 512 -20.53 -6.74 26.91
CA LEU A 512 -19.35 -6.85 27.76
C LEU A 512 -18.01 -6.82 27.02
N ARG A 513 -17.95 -7.07 25.71
CA ARG A 513 -16.71 -6.97 24.91
C ARG A 513 -16.48 -5.60 24.25
N ARG A 514 -17.41 -4.66 24.39
CA ARG A 514 -17.33 -3.34 23.76
C ARG A 514 -16.34 -2.43 24.49
N ASP A 515 -16.04 -1.29 23.88
CA ASP A 515 -15.01 -0.38 24.39
C ASP A 515 -15.48 0.39 25.63
N PHE A 516 -16.60 1.11 25.52
CA PHE A 516 -17.09 2.01 26.57
C PHE A 516 -18.55 1.74 26.90
N THR A 517 -18.93 1.98 28.16
CA THR A 517 -20.28 1.72 28.69
C THR A 517 -21.37 2.39 27.86
N ILE A 518 -21.17 3.65 27.48
CA ILE A 518 -22.06 4.43 26.61
C ILE A 518 -22.23 3.84 25.19
N ASN A 519 -21.26 3.05 24.72
CA ASN A 519 -21.33 2.33 23.43
C ASN A 519 -21.72 0.85 23.61
N GLY A 520 -21.93 0.40 24.85
CA GLY A 520 -22.41 -0.92 25.22
C GLY A 520 -23.93 -1.04 25.28
N LEU A 521 -24.64 0.03 24.92
CA LEU A 521 -26.10 0.11 24.94
C LEU A 521 -26.72 -0.57 23.70
N PHE A 522 -27.88 -1.18 23.93
CA PHE A 522 -28.77 -1.68 22.89
C PHE A 522 -30.13 -1.00 22.96
N TYR A 523 -30.83 -0.93 21.84
CA TYR A 523 -32.19 -0.41 21.76
C TYR A 523 -33.06 -1.39 20.95
N ASP A 524 -34.19 -1.78 21.54
CA ASP A 524 -35.25 -2.55 20.88
C ASP A 524 -36.24 -1.57 20.24
N PRO A 525 -36.19 -1.36 18.91
CA PRO A 525 -37.08 -0.42 18.24
C PRO A 525 -38.53 -0.88 18.12
N LEU A 526 -38.84 -2.16 18.41
CA LEU A 526 -40.20 -2.67 18.36
C LEU A 526 -40.92 -2.48 19.70
N ARG A 527 -40.18 -2.60 20.79
CA ARG A 527 -40.69 -2.35 22.17
C ARG A 527 -40.36 -0.95 22.70
N GLU A 528 -39.64 -0.17 21.91
CA GLU A 528 -39.12 1.16 22.25
C GLU A 528 -38.38 1.19 23.59
N LYS A 529 -37.55 0.16 23.84
CA LYS A 529 -36.87 -0.04 25.12
C LYS A 529 -35.36 -0.08 24.98
N VAL A 530 -34.66 0.70 25.81
CA VAL A 530 -33.21 0.62 25.97
C VAL A 530 -32.85 -0.58 26.84
N ILE A 531 -31.86 -1.34 26.40
CA ILE A 531 -31.32 -2.50 27.10
C ILE A 531 -29.87 -2.16 27.46
N ASP A 532 -29.60 -2.12 28.76
CA ASP A 532 -28.30 -1.75 29.32
C ASP A 532 -27.80 -2.86 30.24
N PHE A 533 -26.68 -3.46 29.87
CA PHE A 533 -26.02 -4.52 30.65
C PHE A 533 -24.77 -4.04 31.38
N VAL A 534 -24.35 -2.78 31.16
CA VAL A 534 -23.02 -2.28 31.54
C VAL A 534 -23.06 -0.95 32.29
N GLY A 535 -24.25 -0.41 32.57
CA GLY A 535 -24.42 0.88 33.23
C GLY A 535 -24.21 2.09 32.30
N GLY A 536 -24.32 1.89 30.99
CA GLY A 536 -24.10 2.93 30.00
C GLY A 536 -25.08 4.10 30.08
N GLN A 537 -26.33 3.89 30.53
CA GLN A 537 -27.29 4.98 30.70
C GLN A 537 -26.90 5.92 31.85
N ALA A 538 -26.39 5.36 32.95
CA ALA A 538 -25.92 6.15 34.08
C ALA A 538 -24.68 6.98 33.72
N ASP A 539 -23.70 6.36 33.03
CA ASP A 539 -22.52 7.08 32.55
C ASP A 539 -22.88 8.13 31.48
N LEU A 540 -23.89 7.87 30.63
CA LEU A 540 -24.38 8.84 29.64
C LEU A 540 -25.02 10.05 30.32
N HIS A 541 -25.84 9.82 31.35
CA HIS A 541 -26.43 10.89 32.18
C HIS A 541 -25.35 11.71 32.90
N ASN A 542 -24.35 11.04 33.46
CA ASN A 542 -23.24 11.68 34.18
C ASN A 542 -22.16 12.27 33.26
N ARG A 543 -22.33 12.17 31.93
CA ARG A 543 -21.37 12.64 30.91
C ARG A 543 -19.96 12.05 31.07
N LEU A 544 -19.87 10.74 31.32
CA LEU A 544 -18.61 10.01 31.53
C LEU A 544 -18.28 9.04 30.39
N ILE A 545 -17.00 9.00 30.02
CA ILE A 545 -16.39 7.96 29.19
C ILE A 545 -15.73 6.94 30.13
N ARG A 546 -16.37 5.78 30.30
CA ARG A 546 -15.89 4.68 31.15
C ARG A 546 -15.67 3.42 30.32
N ALA A 547 -14.52 2.77 30.48
CA ALA A 547 -14.26 1.48 29.83
C ALA A 547 -15.12 0.36 30.45
N ILE A 548 -15.54 -0.62 29.63
CA ILE A 548 -16.32 -1.76 30.13
C ILE A 548 -15.39 -2.80 30.76
N GLY A 549 -15.62 -3.13 32.03
CA GLY A 549 -14.80 -4.06 32.80
C GLY A 549 -13.54 -3.39 33.34
N ASP A 550 -12.43 -4.14 33.42
CA ASP A 550 -11.12 -3.57 33.78
C ASP A 550 -10.55 -2.72 32.61
N PRO A 551 -10.32 -1.41 32.79
CA PRO A 551 -9.78 -0.56 31.73
C PRO A 551 -8.41 -1.03 31.23
N ARG A 552 -7.56 -1.59 32.11
CA ARG A 552 -6.22 -2.02 31.72
C ARG A 552 -6.29 -3.18 30.73
N ALA A 553 -7.00 -4.24 31.10
CA ALA A 553 -7.27 -5.37 30.20
C ALA A 553 -7.96 -4.89 28.91
N ARG A 554 -8.96 -4.00 29.01
CA ARG A 554 -9.73 -3.51 27.86
C ARG A 554 -8.86 -2.80 26.81
N PHE A 555 -7.87 -2.03 27.24
CA PHE A 555 -6.95 -1.34 26.32
C PHE A 555 -5.84 -2.26 25.79
N SER A 556 -5.42 -3.27 26.55
CA SER A 556 -4.47 -4.28 26.07
C SER A 556 -5.06 -5.15 24.94
N GLU A 557 -6.39 -5.32 24.91
CA GLU A 557 -7.10 -6.00 23.81
C GLU A 557 -7.06 -5.22 22.47
N ASP A 558 -7.29 -3.89 22.50
CA ASP A 558 -7.14 -3.00 21.34
C ASP A 558 -6.66 -1.62 21.79
N HIS A 559 -5.37 -1.35 21.60
CA HIS A 559 -4.74 -0.09 21.97
C HIS A 559 -5.31 1.12 21.21
N LEU A 560 -6.06 0.94 20.11
CA LEU A 560 -6.76 2.06 19.47
C LEU A 560 -7.85 2.64 20.39
N ARG A 561 -8.36 1.86 21.36
CA ARG A 561 -9.36 2.33 22.33
C ARG A 561 -8.83 3.48 23.19
N LEU A 562 -7.52 3.57 23.41
CA LEU A 562 -6.88 4.72 24.05
C LEU A 562 -7.26 6.02 23.31
N LEU A 563 -7.05 6.04 21.99
CA LEU A 563 -7.35 7.19 21.14
C LEU A 563 -8.86 7.42 20.95
N ARG A 564 -9.66 6.34 20.93
CA ARG A 564 -11.13 6.43 20.87
C ARG A 564 -11.71 7.10 22.11
N ALA A 565 -11.14 6.86 23.30
CA ALA A 565 -11.57 7.51 24.53
C ALA A 565 -11.41 9.03 24.42
N ILE A 566 -10.22 9.48 23.98
CA ILE A 566 -9.91 10.89 23.74
C ILE A 566 -10.87 11.50 22.72
N ARG A 567 -11.10 10.80 21.60
CA ARG A 567 -12.05 11.26 20.58
C ARG A 567 -13.47 11.39 21.12
N LEU A 568 -13.96 10.40 21.88
CA LEU A 568 -15.31 10.45 22.43
C LEU A 568 -15.45 11.56 23.46
N ALA A 569 -14.46 11.72 24.35
CA ALA A 569 -14.43 12.80 25.32
C ALA A 569 -14.53 14.16 24.61
N ALA A 570 -13.63 14.43 23.66
CA ALA A 570 -13.61 15.68 22.90
C ALA A 570 -14.91 15.92 22.09
N ASN A 571 -15.41 14.91 21.37
CA ASN A 571 -16.55 15.09 20.49
C ASN A 571 -17.91 15.17 21.22
N LEU A 572 -18.00 14.60 22.42
CA LEU A 572 -19.23 14.61 23.22
C LEU A 572 -19.22 15.70 24.29
N GLY A 573 -18.07 16.30 24.60
CA GLY A 573 -17.96 17.20 25.75
C GLY A 573 -17.99 16.46 27.09
N PHE A 574 -17.57 15.18 27.11
CA PHE A 574 -17.66 14.29 28.27
C PHE A 574 -16.30 14.14 28.95
N ASP A 575 -16.30 13.86 30.24
CA ASP A 575 -15.07 13.59 31.00
C ASP A 575 -14.72 12.11 30.98
N ILE A 576 -13.43 11.78 31.13
CA ILE A 576 -12.97 10.39 31.20
C ILE A 576 -12.92 9.97 32.66
N GLU A 577 -13.53 8.84 32.98
CA GLU A 577 -13.54 8.32 34.34
C GLU A 577 -12.11 8.01 34.84
N ASN A 578 -11.86 8.23 36.13
CA ASN A 578 -10.49 8.24 36.68
C ASN A 578 -9.70 6.94 36.45
N ALA A 579 -10.28 5.76 36.70
CA ALA A 579 -9.59 4.49 36.45
C ALA A 579 -9.30 4.28 34.95
N THR A 580 -10.25 4.67 34.10
CA THR A 580 -10.10 4.68 32.64
C THR A 580 -8.98 5.64 32.21
N TRP A 581 -8.92 6.84 32.79
CA TRP A 581 -7.89 7.84 32.51
C TRP A 581 -6.49 7.38 32.90
N LEU A 582 -6.34 6.83 34.12
CA LEU A 582 -5.06 6.30 34.60
C LEU A 582 -4.56 5.17 33.68
N ALA A 583 -5.45 4.25 33.28
CA ALA A 583 -5.10 3.18 32.36
C ALA A 583 -4.68 3.71 30.96
N ILE A 584 -5.27 4.83 30.50
CA ILE A 584 -4.82 5.47 29.26
C ILE A 584 -3.37 5.96 29.38
N ARG A 585 -3.06 6.67 30.46
CA ARG A 585 -1.72 7.23 30.71
C ARG A 585 -0.65 6.14 30.83
N GLU A 586 -0.97 5.08 31.58
CA GLU A 586 -0.06 3.93 31.77
C GLU A 586 0.27 3.21 30.45
N GLN A 587 -0.70 3.11 29.53
CA GLN A 587 -0.56 2.36 28.27
C GLN A 587 -0.33 3.24 27.02
N ALA A 588 -0.14 4.55 27.19
CA ALA A 588 -0.02 5.49 26.06
C ALA A 588 1.04 5.07 25.03
N ALA A 589 2.19 4.55 25.49
CA ALA A 589 3.28 4.10 24.62
C ALA A 589 2.88 2.96 23.66
N ALA A 590 1.90 2.13 24.04
CA ALA A 590 1.46 1.01 23.25
C ALA A 590 0.72 1.41 21.96
N ILE A 591 0.29 2.69 21.84
CA ILE A 591 -0.32 3.22 20.62
C ILE A 591 0.59 3.06 19.39
N LYS A 592 1.91 3.03 19.58
CA LYS A 592 2.92 2.81 18.51
C LYS A 592 2.75 1.46 17.79
N ASN A 593 2.06 0.50 18.41
CA ASN A 593 1.79 -0.81 17.83
C ASN A 593 0.63 -0.77 16.83
N ILE A 594 -0.16 0.32 16.81
CA ILE A 594 -1.30 0.48 15.93
C ILE A 594 -0.86 1.00 14.55
N ALA A 595 -1.53 0.50 13.51
CA ALA A 595 -1.26 0.92 12.15
C ALA A 595 -1.56 2.43 11.97
N PRO A 596 -0.67 3.22 11.34
CA PRO A 596 -0.82 4.67 11.23
C PRO A 596 -2.13 5.13 10.61
N GLU A 597 -2.67 4.40 9.64
CA GLU A 597 -3.96 4.72 9.02
C GLU A 597 -5.15 4.65 9.99
N ARG A 598 -5.10 3.77 11.01
CA ARG A 598 -6.14 3.68 12.04
C ARG A 598 -6.01 4.84 13.05
N ILE A 599 -4.77 5.20 13.38
CA ILE A 599 -4.50 6.38 14.21
C ILE A 599 -5.04 7.62 13.49
N ARG A 600 -4.72 7.77 12.20
CA ARG A 600 -5.23 8.84 11.35
C ARG A 600 -6.75 8.90 11.35
N GLU A 601 -7.46 7.78 11.17
CA GLU A 601 -8.93 7.75 11.17
C GLU A 601 -9.56 8.29 12.47
N GLU A 602 -8.96 8.02 13.63
CA GLU A 602 -9.43 8.57 14.90
C GLU A 602 -9.03 10.05 15.05
N LEU A 603 -7.81 10.42 14.66
CA LEU A 603 -7.35 11.81 14.66
C LEU A 603 -8.20 12.71 13.76
N ASP A 604 -8.52 12.28 12.53
CA ASP A 604 -9.36 13.02 11.58
C ASP A 604 -10.70 13.39 12.23
N ARG A 605 -11.27 12.49 13.02
CA ARG A 605 -12.53 12.69 13.73
C ARG A 605 -12.41 13.59 14.98
N ILE A 606 -11.21 13.72 15.55
CA ILE A 606 -10.92 14.71 16.59
C ILE A 606 -10.80 16.08 15.93
N TRP A 607 -10.02 16.18 14.85
CA TRP A 607 -9.75 17.42 14.12
C TRP A 607 -11.01 18.03 13.50
N THR A 608 -11.83 17.21 12.86
CA THR A 608 -13.12 17.65 12.28
C THR A 608 -14.26 17.64 13.30
N GLY A 609 -13.95 17.39 14.57
CA GLY A 609 -14.92 17.37 15.67
C GLY A 609 -15.39 18.76 16.09
N PRO A 610 -16.29 18.82 17.09
CA PRO A 610 -16.76 20.09 17.65
C PRO A 610 -15.72 20.81 18.52
N GLU A 611 -14.80 20.09 19.16
CA GLU A 611 -13.80 20.66 20.07
C GLU A 611 -12.38 20.11 19.80
N PRO A 612 -11.75 20.46 18.65
CA PRO A 612 -10.42 19.96 18.31
C PRO A 612 -9.32 20.43 19.27
N ALA A 613 -9.44 21.63 19.85
CA ALA A 613 -8.52 22.13 20.87
C ALA A 613 -8.51 21.25 22.13
N ARG A 614 -9.69 20.88 22.63
CA ARG A 614 -9.81 19.94 23.76
C ARG A 614 -9.24 18.57 23.41
N GLY A 615 -9.46 18.12 22.19
CA GLY A 615 -8.83 16.91 21.66
C GLY A 615 -7.30 16.94 21.72
N LEU A 616 -6.69 18.04 21.31
CA LEU A 616 -5.23 18.21 21.37
C LEU A 616 -4.71 18.22 22.82
N ARG A 617 -5.38 18.94 23.74
CA ARG A 617 -5.00 18.95 25.17
C ARG A 617 -5.11 17.57 25.81
N LEU A 618 -6.20 16.84 25.57
CA LEU A 618 -6.37 15.48 26.07
C LEU A 618 -5.32 14.51 25.50
N LEU A 619 -4.91 14.68 24.24
CA LEU A 619 -3.80 13.89 23.66
C LEU A 619 -2.47 14.17 24.38
N ASP A 620 -2.22 15.42 24.74
CA ASP A 620 -1.02 15.85 25.44
C ASP A 620 -1.00 15.35 26.89
N GLU A 621 -2.04 15.66 27.67
CA GLU A 621 -2.20 15.28 29.08
C GLU A 621 -2.17 13.76 29.30
N SER A 622 -2.70 13.00 28.33
CA SER A 622 -2.66 11.54 28.36
C SER A 622 -1.29 10.94 28.04
N GLY A 623 -0.35 11.73 27.51
CA GLY A 623 0.95 11.26 27.02
C GLY A 623 0.87 10.56 25.65
N LEU A 624 -0.28 10.57 24.98
CA LEU A 624 -0.41 10.00 23.64
C LEU A 624 0.26 10.87 22.58
N LEU A 625 0.25 12.20 22.75
CA LEU A 625 0.75 13.15 21.75
C LEU A 625 2.21 12.89 21.37
N VAL A 626 3.10 12.72 22.34
CA VAL A 626 4.53 12.46 22.12
C VAL A 626 4.80 11.16 21.35
N HIS A 627 3.85 10.23 21.34
CA HIS A 627 3.97 8.97 20.60
C HIS A 627 3.37 9.04 19.19
N ILE A 628 2.42 9.95 18.96
CA ILE A 628 1.68 10.06 17.69
C ILE A 628 2.21 11.23 16.84
N LEU A 629 2.35 12.41 17.42
CA LEU A 629 2.83 13.66 16.82
C LEU A 629 3.93 14.28 17.71
N PRO A 630 5.11 13.65 17.83
CA PRO A 630 6.21 14.20 18.64
C PRO A 630 6.63 15.61 18.19
N GLU A 631 6.46 15.93 16.91
CA GLU A 631 6.75 17.25 16.36
C GLU A 631 5.81 18.32 16.93
N VAL A 632 4.54 17.98 17.20
CA VAL A 632 3.57 18.89 17.83
C VAL A 632 3.84 18.99 19.33
N ALA A 633 4.20 17.88 19.99
CA ALA A 633 4.62 17.92 21.39
C ALA A 633 5.85 18.82 21.61
N ALA A 634 6.73 18.93 20.60
CA ALA A 634 7.92 19.78 20.64
C ALA A 634 7.63 21.30 20.51
N LEU A 635 6.36 21.69 20.37
CA LEU A 635 5.95 23.10 20.40
C LEU A 635 5.91 23.67 21.83
N HIS A 636 5.82 22.81 22.84
CA HIS A 636 5.86 23.19 24.25
C HIS A 636 7.14 23.95 24.59
N GLY A 637 6.99 25.06 25.32
CA GLY A 637 8.11 25.87 25.81
C GLY A 637 8.83 26.67 24.72
N VAL A 638 8.33 26.68 23.48
CA VAL A 638 8.90 27.53 22.41
C VAL A 638 8.37 28.95 22.60
N GLU A 639 9.16 29.78 23.27
CA GLU A 639 8.84 31.19 23.52
C GLU A 639 8.61 31.98 22.24
N GLN A 640 7.64 32.90 22.27
CA GLN A 640 7.33 33.81 21.18
C GLN A 640 7.41 35.27 21.64
N PRO A 641 7.64 36.24 20.73
CA PRO A 641 7.64 37.65 21.09
C PRO A 641 6.28 38.10 21.69
N PRO A 642 6.21 38.53 22.96
CA PRO A 642 4.93 38.81 23.64
C PRO A 642 4.09 39.92 23.01
N GLN A 643 4.75 40.84 22.28
CA GLN A 643 4.10 41.93 21.55
C GLN A 643 3.19 41.45 20.40
N TYR A 644 3.49 40.28 19.84
CA TYR A 644 2.69 39.66 18.76
C TYR A 644 1.92 38.45 19.27
N HIS A 645 2.47 37.75 20.26
CA HIS A 645 1.94 36.52 20.82
C HIS A 645 1.72 36.64 22.35
N PRO A 646 0.72 37.41 22.80
CA PRO A 646 0.42 37.55 24.22
C PRO A 646 -0.10 36.25 24.88
N GLU A 647 -0.56 35.29 24.08
CA GLU A 647 -1.14 34.01 24.51
C GLU A 647 -0.13 33.03 25.10
N GLY A 648 1.17 33.17 24.76
CA GLY A 648 2.24 32.35 25.31
C GLY A 648 3.07 31.62 24.25
N ASP A 649 3.39 30.36 24.55
CA ASP A 649 4.23 29.54 23.67
C ASP A 649 3.51 29.06 22.41
N VAL A 650 4.25 28.44 21.50
CA VAL A 650 3.69 27.96 20.22
C VAL A 650 2.62 26.88 20.42
N PHE A 651 2.70 26.07 21.48
CA PHE A 651 1.69 25.03 21.74
C PHE A 651 0.35 25.64 22.17
N GLU A 652 0.38 26.60 23.09
CA GLU A 652 -0.81 27.35 23.53
C GLU A 652 -1.42 28.15 22.37
N HIS A 653 -0.60 28.76 21.52
CA HIS A 653 -1.05 29.41 20.30
C HIS A 653 -1.83 28.45 19.38
N VAL A 654 -1.28 27.27 19.08
CA VAL A 654 -1.98 26.26 18.26
C VAL A 654 -3.27 25.78 18.93
N CYS A 655 -3.28 25.60 20.26
CA CYS A 655 -4.51 25.25 20.98
C CYS A 655 -5.58 26.34 20.84
N LEU A 656 -5.19 27.62 20.94
CA LEU A 656 -6.09 28.76 20.76
C LEU A 656 -6.64 28.82 19.32
N MET A 657 -5.80 28.64 18.30
CA MET A 657 -6.25 28.54 16.90
C MET A 657 -7.29 27.44 16.70
N LEU A 658 -7.03 26.25 17.23
CA LEU A 658 -7.98 25.14 17.15
C LEU A 658 -9.31 25.45 17.88
N SER A 659 -9.32 26.33 18.89
CA SER A 659 -10.54 26.69 19.62
C SER A 659 -11.51 27.53 18.78
N HIS A 660 -11.01 28.22 17.75
CA HIS A 660 -11.83 28.94 16.78
C HIS A 660 -12.47 28.03 15.73
N LEU A 661 -12.04 26.77 15.65
CA LEU A 661 -12.56 25.81 14.68
C LEU A 661 -13.74 25.01 15.26
N ARG A 662 -14.87 25.01 14.54
CA ARG A 662 -16.00 24.12 14.82
C ARG A 662 -16.36 23.36 13.55
N GLN A 663 -16.10 22.05 13.54
CA GLN A 663 -16.39 21.18 12.39
C GLN A 663 -15.83 21.70 11.06
N ALA A 664 -14.64 22.28 11.12
CA ALA A 664 -13.97 22.85 9.96
C ALA A 664 -13.48 21.75 8.98
N PRO A 665 -13.22 22.11 7.71
CA PRO A 665 -12.56 21.21 6.78
C PRO A 665 -11.25 20.67 7.35
N LEU A 666 -10.97 19.40 7.08
CA LEU A 666 -9.78 18.71 7.58
C LEU A 666 -8.50 19.45 7.21
N GLU A 667 -8.38 19.94 5.98
CA GLU A 667 -7.18 20.63 5.51
C GLU A 667 -6.91 21.93 6.24
N LEU A 668 -7.96 22.69 6.62
CA LEU A 668 -7.80 23.90 7.43
C LEU A 668 -7.31 23.55 8.84
N THR A 669 -7.92 22.54 9.46
CA THR A 669 -7.55 22.11 10.81
C THR A 669 -6.11 21.59 10.87
N LEU A 670 -5.71 20.78 9.89
CA LEU A 670 -4.32 20.32 9.77
C LEU A 670 -3.36 21.47 9.50
N ALA A 671 -3.77 22.49 8.73
CA ALA A 671 -2.95 23.67 8.52
C ALA A 671 -2.77 24.48 9.81
N CYS A 672 -3.83 24.73 10.59
CA CYS A 672 -3.74 25.36 11.91
C CYS A 672 -2.78 24.58 12.83
N LEU A 673 -2.93 23.25 12.88
CA LEU A 673 -2.08 22.38 13.69
C LEU A 673 -0.59 22.42 13.32
N PHE A 674 -0.26 22.67 12.05
CA PHE A 674 1.10 22.54 11.53
C PHE A 674 1.76 23.81 10.98
N HIS A 675 1.05 24.95 10.91
CA HIS A 675 1.60 26.16 10.28
C HIS A 675 2.94 26.58 10.91
N ASP A 676 3.04 26.47 12.23
CA ASP A 676 4.21 26.81 13.04
C ASP A 676 5.11 25.64 13.44
N ILE A 677 4.89 24.45 12.89
CA ILE A 677 5.63 23.24 13.26
C ILE A 677 7.15 23.35 13.02
N GLY A 678 7.58 24.32 12.21
CA GLY A 678 8.98 24.63 11.95
C GLY A 678 9.67 25.47 13.02
N LYS A 679 8.93 26.23 13.84
CA LYS A 679 9.48 27.19 14.83
C LYS A 679 10.50 26.55 15.80
N PRO A 680 10.28 25.35 16.37
CA PRO A 680 11.25 24.75 17.28
C PRO A 680 12.65 24.54 16.65
N LEU A 681 12.72 24.24 15.35
CA LEU A 681 13.98 23.98 14.66
C LEU A 681 14.69 25.26 14.16
N THR A 682 13.93 26.33 13.94
CA THR A 682 14.41 27.60 13.38
C THR A 682 14.58 28.70 14.42
N ALA A 683 14.15 28.48 15.67
CA ALA A 683 14.31 29.42 16.77
C ALA A 683 15.78 29.86 16.93
N ARG A 684 16.02 31.17 16.83
CA ARG A 684 17.30 31.82 17.12
C ARG A 684 17.05 33.12 17.88
N ARG A 685 17.95 33.49 18.79
CA ARG A 685 17.98 34.83 19.39
C ARG A 685 19.01 35.67 18.66
N ASP A 686 18.65 36.88 18.28
CA ASP A 686 19.61 37.85 17.76
C ASP A 686 20.43 38.50 18.88
N GLU A 687 21.40 39.34 18.51
CA GLU A 687 22.32 40.02 19.43
C GLU A 687 21.60 40.89 20.47
N ASN A 688 20.37 41.33 20.16
CA ASN A 688 19.52 42.14 21.05
C ASN A 688 18.55 41.27 21.87
N GLY A 689 18.72 39.94 21.85
CA GLY A 689 17.88 38.99 22.56
C GLY A 689 16.52 38.72 21.90
N ARG A 690 16.21 39.28 20.73
CA ARG A 690 14.92 39.08 20.04
C ARG A 690 14.87 37.71 19.40
N ILE A 691 13.74 37.02 19.58
CA ILE A 691 13.50 35.69 19.02
C ILE A 691 13.12 35.82 17.54
N ARG A 692 13.74 35.02 16.68
CA ARG A 692 13.47 34.95 15.24
C ARG A 692 13.26 33.49 14.81
N PHE A 693 12.37 33.31 13.85
CA PHE A 693 12.00 32.02 13.24
C PHE A 693 12.14 32.07 11.72
N ASN A 694 13.33 32.40 11.23
CA ASN A 694 13.55 32.56 9.79
C ASN A 694 13.27 31.24 9.05
N GLU A 695 12.53 31.32 7.94
CA GLU A 695 12.18 30.19 7.06
C GLU A 695 11.38 29.05 7.74
N HIS A 696 10.74 29.32 8.88
CA HIS A 696 9.97 28.30 9.60
C HIS A 696 8.79 27.78 8.77
N GLU A 697 8.23 28.58 7.87
CA GLU A 697 7.17 28.15 6.94
C GLU A 697 7.69 27.11 5.94
N THR A 698 8.93 27.30 5.45
CA THR A 698 9.59 26.38 4.53
C THR A 698 9.97 25.07 5.22
N VAL A 699 10.53 25.14 6.44
CA VAL A 699 10.84 23.96 7.25
C VAL A 699 9.56 23.25 7.68
N GLY A 700 8.56 24.01 8.12
CA GLY A 700 7.26 23.54 8.57
C GLY A 700 6.50 22.80 7.48
N ALA A 701 6.52 23.30 6.24
CA ALA A 701 5.91 22.62 5.10
C ALA A 701 6.54 21.24 4.82
N ARG A 702 7.88 21.12 4.99
CA ARG A 702 8.60 19.84 4.84
C ARG A 702 8.23 18.86 5.94
N LEU A 703 8.22 19.30 7.20
CA LEU A 703 7.81 18.50 8.35
C LEU A 703 6.35 18.03 8.21
N THR A 704 5.45 18.95 7.84
CA THR A 704 4.04 18.65 7.55
C THR A 704 3.93 17.53 6.51
N ALA A 705 4.67 17.63 5.40
CA ALA A 705 4.64 16.60 4.37
C ALA A 705 5.13 15.23 4.89
N ASP A 706 6.14 15.20 5.76
CA ASP A 706 6.66 13.99 6.38
C ASP A 706 5.67 13.38 7.38
N ILE A 707 5.05 14.19 8.23
CA ILE A 707 4.03 13.79 9.20
C ILE A 707 2.82 13.19 8.48
N LEU A 708 2.27 13.88 7.48
CA LEU A 708 1.11 13.43 6.72
C LEU A 708 1.41 12.13 5.95
N ARG A 709 2.62 11.98 5.40
CA ARG A 709 3.06 10.72 4.78
C ARG A 709 3.24 9.58 5.78
N ARG A 710 3.70 9.87 6.99
CA ARG A 710 3.83 8.90 8.10
C ARG A 710 2.45 8.39 8.54
N LEU A 711 1.45 9.26 8.62
CA LEU A 711 0.05 8.96 8.92
C LEU A 711 -0.76 8.42 7.72
N ARG A 712 -0.14 8.24 6.55
CA ARG A 712 -0.77 7.67 5.34
C ARG A 712 -1.91 8.52 4.75
N TYR A 713 -1.85 9.84 4.86
CA TYR A 713 -2.76 10.71 4.11
C TYR A 713 -2.58 10.57 2.58
N SER A 714 -3.60 10.99 1.83
CA SER A 714 -3.53 11.05 0.37
C SER A 714 -2.48 12.06 -0.08
N ARG A 715 -1.96 11.88 -1.30
CA ARG A 715 -1.02 12.83 -1.90
C ARG A 715 -1.65 14.22 -2.02
N GLU A 716 -2.92 14.28 -2.40
CA GLU A 716 -3.69 15.50 -2.54
C GLU A 716 -3.75 16.31 -1.24
N ILE A 717 -4.19 15.70 -0.13
CA ILE A 717 -4.20 16.37 1.19
C ILE A 717 -2.78 16.79 1.60
N THR A 718 -1.79 15.92 1.37
CA THR A 718 -0.39 16.22 1.72
C THR A 718 0.12 17.45 0.97
N GLU A 719 -0.07 17.53 -0.35
CA GLU A 719 0.39 18.65 -1.17
C GLU A 719 -0.39 19.93 -0.85
N LYS A 720 -1.71 19.83 -0.63
CA LYS A 720 -2.58 20.96 -0.30
C LYS A 720 -2.22 21.58 1.06
N VAL A 721 -2.15 20.78 2.12
CA VAL A 721 -1.81 21.27 3.48
C VAL A 721 -0.37 21.78 3.54
N SER A 722 0.59 21.07 2.95
CA SER A 722 1.97 21.56 2.88
C SER A 722 2.11 22.88 2.12
N SER A 723 1.30 23.10 1.07
CA SER A 723 1.27 24.38 0.35
C SER A 723 0.72 25.50 1.22
N ILE A 724 -0.38 25.25 1.95
CA ILE A 724 -0.96 26.24 2.87
C ILE A 724 0.08 26.63 3.94
N VAL A 725 0.73 25.65 4.56
CA VAL A 725 1.80 25.89 5.55
C VAL A 725 2.99 26.64 4.93
N ALA A 726 3.42 26.31 3.71
CA ALA A 726 4.53 27.02 3.05
C ALA A 726 4.20 28.50 2.77
N ASN A 727 2.92 28.81 2.55
CA ASN A 727 2.48 30.12 2.10
C ASN A 727 1.96 31.01 3.25
N HIS A 728 1.80 30.51 4.47
CA HIS A 728 1.08 31.24 5.53
C HIS A 728 1.71 32.61 5.87
N MET A 729 3.04 32.75 5.76
CA MET A 729 3.73 34.02 5.98
C MET A 729 3.58 35.04 4.82
N THR A 730 2.97 34.67 3.70
CA THR A 730 2.82 35.54 2.51
C THR A 730 1.91 36.74 2.79
N PHE A 731 0.95 36.61 3.71
CA PHE A 731 -0.08 37.62 3.96
C PHE A 731 0.47 38.93 4.51
N LYS A 732 1.56 38.88 5.29
CA LYS A 732 2.22 40.07 5.85
C LYS A 732 2.64 41.09 4.78
N ASP A 733 2.94 40.61 3.57
CA ASP A 733 3.45 41.44 2.47
C ASP A 733 2.33 41.98 1.57
N VAL A 734 1.06 41.57 1.79
CA VAL A 734 -0.11 41.91 0.96
C VAL A 734 -0.28 43.42 0.74
N PRO A 735 -0.16 44.29 1.76
CA PRO A 735 -0.31 45.74 1.58
C PRO A 735 0.70 46.35 0.60
N HIS A 736 1.81 45.67 0.33
CA HIS A 736 2.90 46.14 -0.53
C HIS A 736 2.95 45.39 -1.88
N MET A 737 2.02 44.47 -2.13
CA MET A 737 1.99 43.70 -3.37
C MET A 737 1.54 44.54 -4.57
N ARG A 738 2.21 44.35 -5.70
CA ARG A 738 1.69 44.77 -7.00
C ARG A 738 0.38 44.03 -7.30
N LEU A 739 -0.50 44.66 -8.08
CA LEU A 739 -1.80 44.08 -8.45
C LEU A 739 -1.67 42.69 -9.10
N SER A 740 -0.63 42.48 -9.92
CA SER A 740 -0.38 41.17 -10.54
C SER A 740 -0.01 40.09 -9.52
N THR A 741 0.82 40.42 -8.54
CA THR A 741 1.17 39.52 -7.43
C THR A 741 -0.05 39.19 -6.57
N LEU A 742 -0.87 40.21 -6.27
CA LEU A 742 -2.11 40.06 -5.51
C LEU A 742 -3.10 39.12 -6.23
N LYS A 743 -3.33 39.35 -7.54
CA LYS A 743 -4.18 38.48 -8.36
C LYS A 743 -3.66 37.03 -8.41
N LYS A 744 -2.34 36.84 -8.53
CA LYS A 744 -1.72 35.50 -8.48
C LYS A 744 -1.91 34.80 -7.14
N LEU A 745 -1.85 35.55 -6.03
CA LEU A 745 -2.15 35.03 -4.69
C LEU A 745 -3.61 34.57 -4.62
N MET A 746 -4.55 35.44 -5.02
CA MET A 746 -6.00 35.17 -5.01
C MET A 746 -6.41 34.03 -5.96
N ALA A 747 -5.66 33.81 -7.05
CA ALA A 747 -5.90 32.73 -8.01
C ALA A 747 -5.40 31.36 -7.53
N ARG A 748 -4.70 31.26 -6.39
CA ARG A 748 -4.22 29.96 -5.89
C ARG A 748 -5.42 29.07 -5.53
N PRO A 749 -5.41 27.77 -5.88
CA PRO A 749 -6.48 26.84 -5.49
C PRO A 749 -6.70 26.73 -3.98
N THR A 750 -5.67 27.01 -3.18
CA THR A 750 -5.68 26.98 -1.72
C THR A 750 -6.01 28.33 -1.08
N PHE A 751 -6.20 29.40 -1.85
CA PHE A 751 -6.31 30.78 -1.34
C PHE A 751 -7.38 30.93 -0.26
N ALA A 752 -8.57 30.36 -0.44
CA ALA A 752 -9.64 30.45 0.55
C ALA A 752 -9.25 29.84 1.91
N LEU A 753 -8.50 28.73 1.91
CA LEU A 753 -8.03 28.10 3.15
C LEU A 753 -6.83 28.85 3.75
N GLU A 754 -5.95 29.39 2.89
CA GLU A 754 -4.82 30.23 3.31
C GLU A 754 -5.33 31.52 3.99
N LEU A 755 -6.35 32.17 3.42
CA LEU A 755 -6.97 33.37 3.97
C LEU A 755 -7.67 33.10 5.30
N GLU A 756 -8.39 31.99 5.40
CA GLU A 756 -9.06 31.61 6.65
C GLU A 756 -8.06 31.22 7.74
N LEU A 757 -6.96 30.52 7.39
CA LEU A 757 -5.86 30.26 8.30
C LEU A 757 -5.27 31.58 8.85
N HIS A 758 -5.02 32.56 7.97
CA HIS A 758 -4.52 33.87 8.38
C HIS A 758 -5.48 34.60 9.32
N ARG A 759 -6.80 34.58 9.04
CA ARG A 759 -7.82 35.14 9.92
C ARG A 759 -7.75 34.54 11.32
N ILE A 760 -7.65 33.21 11.41
CA ILE A 760 -7.60 32.47 12.68
C ILE A 760 -6.30 32.77 13.43
N ASP A 761 -5.18 32.83 12.73
CA ASP A 761 -3.86 33.17 13.30
C ASP A 761 -3.89 34.56 13.94
N CYS A 762 -4.41 35.57 13.22
CA CYS A 762 -4.59 36.91 13.78
C CYS A 762 -5.52 36.91 15.00
N LEU A 763 -6.65 36.21 14.95
CA LEU A 763 -7.56 36.09 16.11
C LEU A 763 -6.91 35.42 17.33
N SER A 764 -5.94 34.54 17.09
CA SER A 764 -5.24 33.76 18.12
C SER A 764 -3.92 34.41 18.56
N SER A 765 -3.63 35.63 18.12
CA SER A 765 -2.40 36.35 18.41
C SER A 765 -2.69 37.82 18.75
N HIS A 766 -2.47 38.75 17.81
CA HIS A 766 -2.56 40.19 18.02
C HIS A 766 -3.95 40.80 17.71
N GLY A 767 -4.85 40.04 17.08
CA GLY A 767 -6.23 40.44 16.79
C GLY A 767 -6.44 41.42 15.64
N ASP A 768 -5.39 41.79 14.89
CA ASP A 768 -5.51 42.73 13.76
C ASP A 768 -5.94 41.99 12.49
N LEU A 769 -7.15 42.31 12.01
CA LEU A 769 -7.77 41.73 10.82
C LEU A 769 -7.70 42.62 9.57
N SER A 770 -6.94 43.72 9.60
CA SER A 770 -6.86 44.70 8.50
C SER A 770 -6.49 44.07 7.15
N ILE A 771 -5.54 43.13 7.14
CA ILE A 771 -5.12 42.40 5.93
C ILE A 771 -6.24 41.47 5.43
N TYR A 772 -6.93 40.79 6.35
CA TYR A 772 -8.05 39.94 6.00
C TYR A 772 -9.20 40.76 5.40
N GLU A 773 -9.59 41.86 6.04
CA GLU A 773 -10.63 42.78 5.56
C GLU A 773 -10.29 43.38 4.21
N PHE A 774 -9.03 43.80 4.02
CA PHE A 774 -8.53 44.27 2.73
C PHE A 774 -8.69 43.22 1.62
N LEU A 775 -8.36 41.96 1.89
CA LEU A 775 -8.48 40.88 0.91
C LEU A 775 -9.93 40.52 0.59
N ILE A 776 -10.82 40.54 1.58
CA ILE A 776 -12.26 40.36 1.38
C ILE A 776 -12.84 41.49 0.52
N GLN A 777 -12.46 42.74 0.80
CA GLN A 777 -12.85 43.88 -0.04
C GLN A 777 -12.30 43.74 -1.47
N LYS A 778 -11.03 43.32 -1.64
CA LYS A 778 -10.47 43.11 -2.98
C LYS A 778 -11.15 41.96 -3.74
N GLN A 779 -11.61 40.92 -3.05
CA GLN A 779 -12.39 39.85 -3.66
C GLN A 779 -13.77 40.30 -4.13
N SER A 780 -14.42 41.26 -3.44
CA SER A 780 -15.71 41.80 -3.87
C SER A 780 -15.58 42.81 -5.00
N GLU A 781 -14.45 43.52 -5.10
CA GLU A 781 -14.15 44.46 -6.18
C GLU A 781 -13.76 43.77 -7.50
N LEU A 782 -13.08 42.62 -7.45
CA LEU A 782 -12.56 41.92 -8.62
C LEU A 782 -13.43 40.73 -9.02
N SER A 783 -13.84 40.68 -10.29
CA SER A 783 -14.47 39.48 -10.84
C SER A 783 -13.49 38.31 -10.94
N GLN A 784 -13.99 37.07 -10.93
CA GLN A 784 -13.14 35.87 -11.12
C GLN A 784 -12.34 35.94 -12.43
N SER A 785 -12.95 36.50 -13.49
CA SER A 785 -12.29 36.74 -14.78
C SER A 785 -11.17 37.78 -14.73
N GLU A 786 -11.17 38.69 -13.75
CA GLU A 786 -10.10 39.67 -13.56
C GLU A 786 -8.97 39.16 -12.68
N ILE A 787 -9.27 38.23 -11.76
CA ILE A 787 -8.31 37.52 -10.93
C ILE A 787 -7.52 36.51 -11.79
N GLU A 788 -8.24 35.73 -12.60
CA GLU A 788 -7.65 34.72 -13.48
C GLU A 788 -8.10 34.91 -14.95
N PRO A 789 -7.63 35.96 -15.63
CA PRO A 789 -8.02 36.21 -17.01
C PRO A 789 -7.42 35.13 -17.94
N PRO A 790 -8.10 34.74 -19.04
CA PRO A 790 -7.55 33.82 -20.03
C PRO A 790 -6.30 34.43 -20.66
N ARG A 791 -5.34 33.61 -21.09
CA ARG A 791 -4.10 34.12 -21.71
C ARG A 791 -4.43 34.80 -23.05
N LEU A 792 -3.93 36.02 -23.25
CA LEU A 792 -4.14 36.78 -24.50
C LEU A 792 -3.43 36.16 -25.71
N ILE A 793 -2.26 35.55 -25.45
CA ILE A 793 -1.46 34.82 -26.45
C ILE A 793 -0.83 33.57 -25.82
N THR A 794 -0.39 32.66 -26.67
CA THR A 794 0.25 31.38 -26.34
C THR A 794 1.67 31.31 -26.89
N GLY A 795 2.40 30.24 -26.53
CA GLY A 795 3.72 29.99 -27.11
C GLY A 795 3.70 29.82 -28.63
N TRP A 796 2.60 29.30 -29.19
CA TRP A 796 2.43 29.15 -30.64
C TRP A 796 2.39 30.50 -31.36
N ASP A 797 1.74 31.50 -30.76
CA ASP A 797 1.69 32.85 -31.32
C ASP A 797 3.09 33.48 -31.40
N LEU A 798 3.91 33.28 -30.37
CA LEU A 798 5.31 33.75 -30.34
C LEU A 798 6.21 32.99 -31.32
N GLN A 799 6.00 31.68 -31.47
CA GLN A 799 6.72 30.88 -32.48
C GLN A 799 6.39 31.29 -33.91
N ALA A 800 5.12 31.62 -34.19
CA ALA A 800 4.71 32.15 -35.49
C ALA A 800 5.34 33.51 -35.81
N MET A 801 5.81 34.25 -34.79
CA MET A 801 6.59 35.48 -34.93
C MET A 801 8.10 35.24 -35.09
N GLY A 802 8.54 33.98 -35.20
CA GLY A 802 9.95 33.61 -35.36
C GLY A 802 10.73 33.42 -34.06
N ILE A 803 10.07 33.42 -32.89
CA ILE A 803 10.74 33.23 -31.60
C ILE A 803 10.88 31.71 -31.33
N PRO A 804 12.11 31.16 -31.24
CA PRO A 804 12.31 29.73 -31.04
C PRO A 804 11.85 29.26 -29.65
N ALA A 805 11.46 27.99 -29.55
CA ALA A 805 11.11 27.36 -28.28
C ALA A 805 12.31 27.37 -27.32
N GLY A 806 12.15 27.96 -26.14
CA GLY A 806 13.23 28.03 -25.16
C GLY A 806 12.95 28.94 -23.97
N LYS A 807 13.99 29.19 -23.16
CA LYS A 807 13.92 30.04 -21.96
C LYS A 807 13.43 31.46 -22.28
N GLU A 808 13.82 31.99 -23.43
CA GLU A 808 13.48 33.35 -23.86
C GLU A 808 11.98 33.50 -24.19
N LEU A 809 11.40 32.54 -24.91
CA LEU A 809 9.96 32.48 -25.13
C LEU A 809 9.19 32.43 -23.80
N GLY A 810 9.69 31.65 -22.84
CA GLY A 810 9.13 31.59 -21.49
C GLY A 810 9.18 32.92 -20.75
N ARG A 811 10.29 33.67 -20.86
CA ARG A 811 10.45 35.02 -20.29
C ARG A 811 9.41 35.98 -20.87
N ILE A 812 9.28 36.03 -22.19
CA ILE A 812 8.35 36.92 -22.90
C ILE A 812 6.90 36.61 -22.49
N LEU A 813 6.50 35.32 -22.46
CA LEU A 813 5.17 34.93 -22.00
C LEU A 813 4.92 35.35 -20.53
N ALA A 814 5.94 35.29 -19.67
CA ALA A 814 5.80 35.69 -18.28
C ALA A 814 5.62 37.21 -18.14
N GLU A 815 6.37 38.02 -18.89
CA GLU A 815 6.23 39.48 -18.89
C GLU A 815 4.89 39.95 -19.47
N ILE A 816 4.42 39.31 -20.54
CA ILE A 816 3.09 39.58 -21.11
C ILE A 816 2.01 39.19 -20.09
N ARG A 817 2.18 38.06 -19.37
CA ARG A 817 1.24 37.67 -18.31
C ARG A 817 1.24 38.67 -17.16
N GLU A 818 2.40 39.20 -16.76
CA GLU A 818 2.49 40.28 -15.77
C GLU A 818 1.75 41.53 -16.23
N ALA A 819 2.02 42.03 -17.44
CA ALA A 819 1.36 43.21 -18.00
C ALA A 819 -0.17 43.04 -18.09
N GLN A 820 -0.63 41.84 -18.46
CA GLN A 820 -2.06 41.52 -18.48
C GLN A 820 -2.69 41.61 -17.09
N LEU A 821 -2.05 41.02 -16.07
CA LEU A 821 -2.58 41.02 -14.72
C LEU A 821 -2.57 42.42 -14.09
N GLU A 822 -1.59 43.26 -14.42
CA GLU A 822 -1.54 44.68 -14.04
C GLU A 822 -2.55 45.55 -14.81
N GLY A 823 -3.26 45.01 -15.81
CA GLY A 823 -4.24 45.76 -16.61
C GLY A 823 -3.62 46.68 -17.67
N LYS A 824 -2.31 46.57 -17.92
CA LYS A 824 -1.58 47.36 -18.94
C LYS A 824 -1.92 46.95 -20.37
N ILE A 825 -2.30 45.69 -20.56
CA ILE A 825 -2.76 45.14 -21.84
C ILE A 825 -4.09 44.41 -21.66
N LYS A 826 -4.99 44.56 -22.63
CA LYS A 826 -6.38 44.06 -22.57
C LYS A 826 -6.73 43.10 -23.70
N ASP A 827 -6.02 43.17 -24.82
CA ASP A 827 -6.32 42.39 -26.02
C ASP A 827 -5.09 41.74 -26.66
N ARG A 828 -5.36 40.84 -27.62
CA ARG A 828 -4.34 40.08 -28.34
C ARG A 828 -3.40 40.99 -29.14
N SER A 829 -3.90 42.07 -29.74
CA SER A 829 -3.07 43.02 -30.50
C SER A 829 -2.03 43.71 -29.61
N GLN A 830 -2.43 44.17 -28.43
CA GLN A 830 -1.54 44.79 -27.45
C GLN A 830 -0.51 43.78 -26.92
N ALA A 831 -0.90 42.53 -26.69
CA ALA A 831 0.01 41.47 -26.29
C ALA A 831 1.08 41.17 -27.37
N LEU A 832 0.68 41.13 -28.65
CA LEU A 832 1.61 40.94 -29.76
C LEU A 832 2.53 42.15 -29.98
N ALA A 833 2.03 43.37 -29.78
CA ALA A 833 2.84 44.58 -29.84
C ALA A 833 3.92 44.60 -28.75
N LEU A 834 3.53 44.28 -27.51
CA LEU A 834 4.47 44.14 -26.40
C LEU A 834 5.49 43.03 -26.65
N ALA A 835 5.06 41.89 -27.22
CA ALA A 835 5.98 40.82 -27.61
C ALA A 835 7.06 41.31 -28.59
N LYS A 836 6.68 42.09 -29.62
CA LYS A 836 7.64 42.67 -30.58
C LYS A 836 8.63 43.61 -29.90
N GLU A 837 8.16 44.45 -28.97
CA GLU A 837 9.02 45.37 -28.22
C GLU A 837 10.04 44.60 -27.35
N LEU A 838 9.60 43.55 -26.67
CA LEU A 838 10.45 42.73 -25.80
C LEU A 838 11.52 41.95 -26.58
N VAL A 839 11.20 41.51 -27.79
CA VAL A 839 12.16 40.92 -28.74
C VAL A 839 13.16 41.96 -29.22
N GLY A 840 12.71 43.16 -29.58
CA GLY A 840 13.59 44.25 -30.03
C GLY A 840 14.58 44.73 -28.95
N LYS A 841 14.24 44.57 -27.67
CA LYS A 841 15.15 44.87 -26.54
C LYS A 841 16.21 43.80 -26.29
N THR A 842 16.12 42.61 -26.89
CA THR A 842 16.99 41.46 -26.56
C THR A 842 18.03 41.06 -27.61
N GLY A 843 18.11 41.70 -28.78
CA GLY A 843 19.23 41.47 -29.72
C GLY A 843 19.14 42.21 -31.05
N GLY A 844 20.32 42.58 -31.58
CA GLY A 844 20.53 43.21 -32.89
C GLY A 844 20.01 42.43 -34.12
N PRO A 845 20.37 42.88 -35.33
CA PRO A 845 19.53 42.82 -36.52
C PRO A 845 19.09 41.40 -36.87
N ILE A 846 17.78 41.25 -37.07
CA ILE A 846 17.15 40.08 -37.66
C ILE A 846 17.60 40.04 -39.13
N GLN A 847 18.40 39.04 -39.53
CA GLN A 847 18.66 38.78 -40.94
C GLN A 847 17.34 38.37 -41.62
N SER A 848 17.08 39.09 -42.72
CA SER A 848 15.93 39.01 -43.61
C SER A 848 15.66 37.63 -44.20
#